data_AF-A0A1S1LFJ4-F1
#
_entry.id   AF-A0A1S1LFJ4-F1
#
_cell.length_a   1.000
_cell.length_b   1.000
_cell.length_c   1.000
_cell.angle_alpha   90.00
_cell.angle_beta   90.00
_cell.angle_gamma   90.00
#
_symmetry.space_group_name_H-M   'P 1'
#
loop_
_entity.id
_entity.type
_entity.pdbx_description
1 polymer ?
#
loop_
_entity_poly.entity_id
_entity_poly.type
_entity_poly.pdbx_seq_one_letter_code
_entity_poly.pdbx_strand_id
1 'polypeptide(L)'
;MTLDELQNWPPQIKALADAASKRGEASQQAADKVQAIVDVSTWKGDAGDAARDAMTRSAARFQTAGSQANDVAMQANKAYGESQTLAADIASFLADAAAPPTVIIDPKTNGVTPPDITGMDKDQLQKVINKLKDLKTRVTGLVARGDTLDDELARMLDEGTGGNTMADKLSGEEMRRPEMRRRAEQDVQDALAGDEEAAKRVETVLNGIKPGEELTAEQGSYLSQMQAQQKGMTVEELKTAEARLGDQKHIIGDSWQLMSNENVRFPKTETTVDALDDPNNVVKGGFDQMPDSVRNTISNGGYDTQADPRKIQDLTDITDMVRDGRRELQTGTEIDRELIRLADRRMDLPPPSDDWQVRDIFTSAGRDHQVIHDQLLGTRGDNGDDFLHDITNVPWADKGAAAGSLFSWTNEQATGPEADIAAETAQKYANYIGSHKDELLTDRGSWGNQTLGQANPELVKALAHGLTPYMDDIASVSGAGRDGDKFDPLDPTNSERPIAKGLFAVLGTQQDAYVEFNGAADKLGLERAHAYAEDVKNGVPVSKHDARLLDAATLKGLVASGTAEGLHAIGLNDAEAQKWRGYAYDAGAKALLGSNPVTGVFSAVMKESIIGAPPNTSTPVVPNMGADESARFVLNALMADGVPVQGINEKFIFDGHIGTPAELKGRGIDMSDTEYEELYTNLLNNAVGVQNNPSETFAQKYENVIKRPDANK
;
A
#
# COMPACT_ATOMS: atom_id res chain seq x y z
N MET A 1 -10.32 -31.87 -41.93
CA MET A 1 -11.07 -32.89 -41.21
C MET A 1 -11.41 -34.08 -42.10
N THR A 2 -11.19 -35.28 -41.58
CA THR A 2 -11.40 -36.57 -42.26
C THR A 2 -12.58 -37.32 -41.66
N LEU A 3 -13.16 -38.25 -42.43
CA LEU A 3 -14.26 -39.08 -41.93
C LEU A 3 -13.82 -39.97 -40.76
N ASP A 4 -12.57 -40.43 -40.76
CA ASP A 4 -11.97 -41.23 -39.67
C ASP A 4 -11.84 -40.41 -38.38
N GLU A 5 -11.43 -39.14 -38.45
CA GLU A 5 -11.38 -38.24 -37.29
C GLU A 5 -12.76 -38.06 -36.66
N LEU A 6 -13.78 -37.76 -37.48
CA LEU A 6 -15.16 -37.56 -37.03
C LEU A 6 -15.78 -38.81 -36.39
N GLN A 7 -15.43 -40.01 -36.86
CA GLN A 7 -15.88 -41.26 -36.25
C GLN A 7 -15.26 -41.53 -34.87
N ASN A 8 -14.10 -40.95 -34.58
CA ASN A 8 -13.35 -41.15 -33.33
C ASN A 8 -13.56 -40.05 -32.28
N TRP A 9 -14.29 -38.98 -32.60
CA TRP A 9 -14.62 -37.88 -31.67
C TRP A 9 -15.50 -38.24 -30.47
N PRO A 10 -16.54 -39.09 -30.57
CA PRO A 10 -17.45 -39.34 -29.45
C PRO A 10 -16.76 -39.68 -28.12
N PRO A 11 -15.79 -40.62 -28.04
CA PRO A 11 -15.11 -40.91 -26.78
C PRO A 11 -14.30 -39.74 -26.22
N GLN A 12 -13.77 -38.84 -27.06
CA GLN A 12 -12.99 -37.68 -26.61
C GLN A 12 -13.88 -36.58 -26.03
N ILE A 13 -14.99 -36.28 -26.71
CA ILE A 13 -15.99 -35.30 -26.23
C ILE A 13 -16.61 -35.78 -24.91
N LYS A 14 -16.83 -37.09 -24.77
CA LYS A 14 -17.31 -37.67 -23.50
C LYS A 14 -16.31 -37.51 -22.36
N ALA A 15 -15.03 -37.75 -22.62
CA ALA A 15 -13.98 -37.57 -21.62
C ALA A 15 -13.86 -36.11 -21.16
N LEU A 16 -14.02 -35.15 -22.08
CA LEU A 16 -14.09 -33.73 -21.77
C LEU A 16 -15.29 -33.40 -20.86
N ALA A 17 -16.48 -33.89 -21.20
CA ALA A 17 -17.70 -33.67 -20.40
C ALA A 17 -17.53 -34.21 -18.96
N ASP A 18 -16.93 -35.39 -18.81
CA ASP A 18 -16.69 -36.01 -17.49
C ASP A 18 -15.64 -35.25 -16.67
N ALA A 19 -14.59 -34.73 -17.32
CA ALA A 19 -13.57 -33.91 -16.66
C ALA A 19 -14.13 -32.56 -16.19
N ALA A 20 -14.95 -31.91 -17.02
CA ALA A 20 -15.62 -30.65 -16.69
C ALA A 20 -16.59 -30.82 -15.51
N SER A 21 -17.40 -31.89 -15.52
CA SER A 21 -18.32 -32.21 -14.42
C SER A 21 -17.58 -32.43 -13.10
N LYS A 22 -16.48 -33.20 -13.11
CA LYS A 22 -15.65 -33.42 -11.91
C LYS A 22 -15.02 -32.13 -11.39
N ARG A 23 -14.58 -31.24 -12.28
CA ARG A 23 -14.04 -29.92 -11.90
C ARG A 23 -15.12 -29.04 -11.27
N GLY A 24 -16.34 -29.07 -11.80
CA GLY A 24 -17.50 -28.37 -11.26
C GLY A 24 -17.81 -28.80 -9.83
N GLU A 25 -17.91 -30.11 -9.60
CA GLU A 25 -18.13 -30.70 -8.28
C GLU A 25 -17.03 -30.33 -7.27
N ALA A 26 -15.75 -30.43 -7.67
CA ALA A 26 -14.62 -30.09 -6.80
C ALA A 26 -14.60 -28.61 -6.42
N SER A 27 -14.97 -27.72 -7.34
CA SER A 27 -15.02 -26.27 -7.10
C SER A 27 -16.17 -25.89 -6.18
N GLN A 28 -17.35 -26.50 -6.34
CA GLN A 28 -18.47 -26.33 -5.40
C GLN A 28 -18.11 -26.82 -3.99
N GLN A 29 -17.48 -27.99 -3.87
CA GLN A 29 -17.01 -28.50 -2.56
C GLN A 29 -15.96 -27.59 -1.92
N ALA A 30 -15.10 -26.94 -2.70
CA ALA A 30 -14.15 -25.96 -2.19
C ALA A 30 -14.85 -24.69 -1.68
N ALA A 31 -15.84 -24.19 -2.41
CA ALA A 31 -16.66 -23.06 -1.97
C ALA A 31 -17.37 -23.35 -0.64
N ASP A 32 -18.02 -24.50 -0.53
CA ASP A 32 -18.75 -24.90 0.68
C ASP A 32 -17.83 -24.99 1.90
N LYS A 33 -16.61 -25.51 1.72
CA LYS A 33 -15.61 -25.58 2.80
C LYS A 33 -15.11 -24.20 3.22
N VAL A 34 -14.86 -23.30 2.28
CA VAL A 34 -14.44 -21.92 2.58
C VAL A 34 -15.57 -21.17 3.30
N GLN A 35 -16.81 -21.33 2.85
CA GLN A 35 -17.97 -20.72 3.51
C GLN A 35 -18.16 -21.27 4.94
N ALA A 36 -18.00 -22.58 5.14
CA ALA A 36 -18.05 -23.17 6.47
C ALA A 36 -16.97 -22.62 7.41
N ILE A 37 -15.78 -22.28 6.90
CA ILE A 37 -14.71 -21.63 7.68
C ILE A 37 -15.10 -20.19 8.06
N VAL A 38 -15.74 -19.45 7.15
CA VAL A 38 -16.26 -18.10 7.42
C VAL A 38 -17.33 -18.15 8.52
N ASP A 39 -18.26 -19.10 8.44
CA ASP A 39 -19.41 -19.20 9.34
C ASP A 39 -19.02 -19.59 10.78
N VAL A 40 -17.92 -20.34 10.96
CA VAL A 40 -17.42 -20.76 12.30
C VAL A 40 -16.37 -19.80 12.89
N SER A 41 -15.93 -18.79 12.14
CA SER A 41 -14.88 -17.87 12.57
C SER A 41 -15.37 -16.92 13.67
N THR A 42 -14.72 -16.95 14.84
CA THR A 42 -15.04 -16.12 16.01
C THR A 42 -14.18 -14.86 16.14
N TRP A 43 -13.24 -14.63 15.21
CA TRP A 43 -12.30 -13.50 15.25
C TRP A 43 -13.03 -12.17 14.96
N LYS A 44 -12.91 -11.18 15.87
CA LYS A 44 -13.52 -9.85 15.77
C LYS A 44 -12.47 -8.75 15.55
N GLY A 45 -12.89 -7.63 14.97
CA GLY A 45 -12.05 -6.47 14.63
C GLY A 45 -11.76 -6.39 13.12
N ASP A 46 -11.21 -5.26 12.67
CA ASP A 46 -11.08 -4.92 11.24
C ASP A 46 -10.27 -5.94 10.43
N ALA A 47 -9.22 -6.52 11.02
CA ALA A 47 -8.46 -7.61 10.41
C ALA A 47 -9.28 -8.91 10.24
N GLY A 48 -10.17 -9.19 11.21
CA GLY A 48 -11.10 -10.33 11.14
C GLY A 48 -12.20 -10.11 10.10
N ASP A 49 -12.67 -8.87 9.93
CA ASP A 49 -13.64 -8.50 8.90
C ASP A 49 -13.02 -8.55 7.50
N ALA A 50 -11.80 -8.03 7.32
CA ALA A 50 -11.06 -8.14 6.06
C ALA A 50 -10.78 -9.61 5.67
N ALA A 51 -10.43 -10.46 6.64
CA ALA A 51 -10.24 -11.88 6.40
C ALA A 51 -11.54 -12.61 6.01
N ARG A 52 -12.66 -12.32 6.70
CA ARG A 52 -13.99 -12.87 6.32
C ARG A 52 -14.43 -12.41 4.93
N ASP A 53 -14.19 -11.15 4.60
CA ASP A 53 -14.53 -10.57 3.30
C ASP A 53 -13.67 -11.18 2.18
N ALA A 54 -12.36 -11.34 2.39
CA ALA A 54 -11.47 -12.05 1.45
C ALA A 54 -11.86 -13.53 1.27
N MET A 55 -12.25 -14.22 2.34
CA MET A 55 -12.72 -15.61 2.26
C MET A 55 -14.09 -15.72 1.59
N THR A 56 -15.00 -14.77 1.82
CA THR A 56 -16.30 -14.70 1.12
C THR A 56 -16.12 -14.48 -0.38
N ARG A 57 -15.19 -13.60 -0.78
CA ARG A 57 -14.80 -13.44 -2.20
C ARG A 57 -14.21 -14.71 -2.78
N SER A 58 -13.41 -15.44 -2.01
CA SER A 58 -12.82 -16.72 -2.45
C SER A 58 -13.88 -17.80 -2.65
N ALA A 59 -14.86 -17.90 -1.73
CA ALA A 59 -16.01 -18.79 -1.88
C ALA A 59 -16.83 -18.44 -3.13
N ALA A 60 -17.11 -17.17 -3.37
CA ALA A 60 -17.81 -16.71 -4.57
C ALA A 60 -17.07 -17.07 -5.86
N ARG A 61 -15.73 -16.91 -5.91
CA ARG A 61 -14.91 -17.32 -7.06
C ARG A 61 -14.99 -18.82 -7.33
N PHE A 62 -14.95 -19.66 -6.29
CA PHE A 62 -15.10 -21.11 -6.43
C PHE A 62 -16.51 -21.50 -6.90
N GLN A 63 -17.56 -20.78 -6.47
CA GLN A 63 -18.93 -20.99 -6.98
C GLN A 63 -19.05 -20.63 -8.47
N THR A 64 -18.50 -19.49 -8.88
CA THR A 64 -18.48 -19.08 -10.30
C THR A 64 -17.75 -20.10 -11.17
N ALA A 65 -16.56 -20.54 -10.74
CA ALA A 65 -15.79 -21.57 -11.44
C ALA A 65 -16.54 -22.92 -11.51
N GLY A 66 -17.26 -23.27 -10.45
CA GLY A 66 -18.12 -24.46 -10.41
C GLY A 66 -19.28 -24.39 -11.39
N SER A 67 -19.97 -23.24 -11.48
CA SER A 67 -21.06 -23.02 -12.44
C SER A 67 -20.56 -23.12 -13.88
N GLN A 68 -19.47 -22.42 -14.20
CA GLN A 68 -18.89 -22.43 -15.55
C GLN A 68 -18.47 -23.84 -15.99
N ALA A 69 -17.85 -24.62 -15.10
CA ALA A 69 -17.46 -25.99 -15.40
C ALA A 69 -18.68 -26.92 -15.63
N ASN A 70 -19.78 -26.69 -14.93
CA ASN A 70 -21.03 -27.44 -15.15
C ASN A 70 -21.71 -27.04 -16.46
N ASP A 71 -21.65 -25.77 -16.86
CA ASP A 71 -22.16 -25.31 -18.15
C ASP A 71 -21.38 -25.95 -19.31
N VAL A 72 -20.06 -26.03 -19.20
CA VAL A 72 -19.21 -26.79 -20.15
C VAL A 72 -19.59 -28.26 -20.19
N ALA A 73 -19.82 -28.89 -19.04
CA ALA A 73 -20.20 -30.30 -18.97
C ALA A 73 -21.56 -30.55 -19.65
N MET A 74 -22.53 -29.67 -19.46
CA MET A 74 -23.86 -29.78 -20.08
C MET A 74 -23.78 -29.66 -21.61
N GLN A 75 -23.04 -28.66 -22.09
CA GLN A 75 -22.85 -28.39 -23.51
C GLN A 75 -22.02 -29.51 -24.20
N ALA A 76 -20.95 -29.98 -23.56
CA ALA A 76 -20.15 -31.10 -24.07
C ALA A 76 -20.96 -32.41 -24.13
N ASN A 77 -21.89 -32.65 -23.19
CA ASN A 77 -22.81 -33.80 -23.26
C ASN A 77 -23.79 -33.68 -24.44
N LYS A 78 -24.21 -32.47 -24.81
CA LYS A 78 -25.01 -32.22 -26.02
C LYS A 78 -24.20 -32.52 -27.28
N ALA A 79 -22.99 -31.96 -27.39
CA ALA A 79 -22.06 -32.20 -28.50
C ALA A 79 -21.70 -33.70 -28.63
N TYR A 80 -21.59 -34.42 -27.51
CA TYR A 80 -21.39 -35.86 -27.51
C TYR A 80 -22.53 -36.60 -28.22
N GLY A 81 -23.79 -36.28 -27.93
CA GLY A 81 -24.94 -36.88 -28.62
C GLY A 81 -24.97 -36.59 -30.13
N GLU A 82 -24.61 -35.38 -30.51
CA GLU A 82 -24.53 -34.96 -31.92
C GLU A 82 -23.36 -35.66 -32.64
N SER A 83 -22.21 -35.82 -31.99
CA SER A 83 -21.06 -36.56 -32.51
C SER A 83 -21.35 -38.05 -32.74
N GLN A 84 -22.12 -38.68 -31.85
CA GLN A 84 -22.54 -40.07 -32.02
C GLN A 84 -23.44 -40.24 -33.24
N THR A 85 -24.38 -39.30 -33.43
CA THR A 85 -25.28 -39.28 -34.59
C THR A 85 -24.48 -39.08 -35.88
N LEU A 86 -23.52 -38.15 -35.88
CA LEU A 86 -22.64 -37.90 -37.03
C LEU A 86 -21.78 -39.14 -37.36
N ALA A 87 -21.18 -39.79 -36.37
CA ALA A 87 -20.38 -41.00 -36.56
C ALA A 87 -21.22 -42.16 -37.15
N ALA A 88 -22.47 -42.30 -36.71
CA ALA A 88 -23.41 -43.28 -37.26
C ALA A 88 -23.80 -42.95 -38.71
N ASP A 89 -24.03 -41.67 -39.03
CA ASP A 89 -24.34 -41.23 -40.39
C ASP A 89 -23.16 -41.44 -41.35
N ILE A 90 -21.92 -41.22 -40.88
CA ILE A 90 -20.70 -41.51 -41.63
C ILE A 90 -20.55 -43.02 -41.88
N ALA A 91 -20.83 -43.85 -40.88
CA ALA A 91 -20.79 -45.31 -41.04
C ALA A 91 -21.83 -45.79 -42.09
N SER A 92 -23.04 -45.23 -42.05
CA SER A 92 -24.09 -45.47 -43.04
C SER A 92 -23.68 -45.01 -44.44
N PHE A 93 -23.07 -43.83 -44.55
CA PHE A 93 -22.53 -43.30 -45.81
C PHE A 93 -21.44 -44.19 -46.42
N LEU A 94 -20.50 -44.68 -45.62
CA LEU A 94 -19.44 -45.59 -46.09
C LEU A 94 -20.01 -46.95 -46.53
N ALA A 95 -21.03 -47.46 -45.83
CA ALA A 95 -21.74 -48.68 -46.22
C ALA A 95 -22.48 -48.52 -47.56
N ASP A 96 -23.16 -47.38 -47.76
CA ASP A 96 -23.83 -47.04 -49.02
C ASP A 96 -22.84 -46.89 -50.19
N ALA A 97 -21.67 -46.30 -49.93
CA ALA A 97 -20.60 -46.18 -50.93
C ALA A 97 -20.09 -47.56 -51.37
N ALA A 98 -19.90 -48.49 -50.43
CA ALA A 98 -19.42 -49.84 -50.68
C ALA A 98 -20.43 -50.74 -51.44
N ALA A 99 -21.73 -50.46 -51.34
CA ALA A 99 -22.77 -51.22 -52.07
C ALA A 99 -22.63 -51.08 -53.61
N PRO A 100 -23.06 -52.06 -54.43
CA PRO A 100 -23.02 -51.94 -55.89
C PRO A 100 -23.90 -50.78 -56.44
N PRO A 101 -23.43 -50.00 -57.44
CA PRO A 101 -22.07 -49.96 -57.98
C PRO A 101 -21.10 -49.38 -56.94
N THR A 102 -20.01 -50.12 -56.68
CA THR A 102 -19.10 -49.86 -55.56
C THR A 102 -18.24 -48.63 -55.84
N VAL A 103 -18.25 -47.68 -54.89
CA VAL A 103 -17.37 -46.53 -54.85
C VAL A 103 -16.52 -46.67 -53.59
N ILE A 104 -15.20 -46.77 -53.74
CA ILE A 104 -14.32 -46.93 -52.59
C ILE A 104 -13.97 -45.53 -52.08
N ILE A 105 -14.26 -45.29 -50.80
CA ILE A 105 -13.91 -44.06 -50.10
C ILE A 105 -12.91 -44.44 -49.00
N ASP A 106 -11.73 -43.84 -49.03
CA ASP A 106 -10.77 -43.95 -47.94
C ASP A 106 -11.10 -42.93 -46.84
N PRO A 107 -11.57 -43.35 -45.66
CA PRO A 107 -11.98 -42.43 -44.60
C PRO A 107 -10.83 -41.65 -43.98
N LYS A 108 -9.57 -42.08 -44.16
CA LYS A 108 -8.38 -41.39 -43.64
C LYS A 108 -7.90 -40.25 -44.52
N THR A 109 -8.14 -40.35 -45.83
CA THR A 109 -7.69 -39.36 -46.81
C THR A 109 -8.84 -38.64 -47.50
N ASN A 110 -10.08 -39.07 -47.22
CA ASN A 110 -11.29 -38.74 -47.97
C ASN A 110 -11.17 -39.01 -49.48
N GLY A 111 -10.23 -39.86 -49.89
CA GLY A 111 -9.95 -40.18 -51.29
C GLY A 111 -11.05 -41.05 -51.90
N VAL A 112 -11.52 -40.68 -53.09
CA VAL A 112 -12.56 -41.42 -53.83
C VAL A 112 -11.94 -42.17 -54.98
N THR A 113 -12.09 -43.50 -55.00
CA THR A 113 -11.76 -44.33 -56.16
C THR A 113 -13.06 -44.67 -56.90
N PRO A 114 -13.25 -44.18 -58.13
CA PRO A 114 -14.45 -44.45 -58.90
C PRO A 114 -14.52 -45.95 -59.30
N PRO A 115 -15.73 -46.48 -59.54
CA PRO A 115 -15.88 -47.85 -60.02
C PRO A 115 -15.25 -48.01 -61.42
N ASP A 116 -14.75 -49.20 -61.73
CA ASP A 116 -14.34 -49.54 -63.09
C ASP A 116 -15.56 -49.47 -64.03
N ILE A 117 -15.46 -48.61 -65.04
CA ILE A 117 -16.53 -48.34 -66.02
C ILE A 117 -16.37 -49.16 -67.31
N THR A 118 -15.37 -50.02 -67.39
CA THR A 118 -15.04 -50.79 -68.60
C THR A 118 -16.17 -51.78 -68.92
N GLY A 119 -16.81 -51.62 -70.10
CA GLY A 119 -17.86 -52.52 -70.58
C GLY A 119 -19.29 -52.22 -70.10
N MET A 120 -19.52 -51.09 -69.40
CA MET A 120 -20.86 -50.68 -68.95
C MET A 120 -21.72 -50.10 -70.09
N ASP A 121 -23.02 -50.39 -70.07
CA ASP A 121 -24.00 -49.74 -70.95
C ASP A 121 -24.39 -48.32 -70.45
N LYS A 122 -25.17 -47.58 -71.26
CA LYS A 122 -25.57 -46.21 -70.92
C LYS A 122 -26.37 -46.09 -69.62
N ASP A 123 -27.19 -47.09 -69.30
CA ASP A 123 -28.03 -47.07 -68.10
C ASP A 123 -27.20 -47.36 -66.83
N GLN A 124 -26.21 -48.24 -66.94
CA GLN A 124 -25.24 -48.56 -65.89
C GLN A 124 -24.32 -47.37 -65.61
N LEU A 125 -23.81 -46.69 -66.65
CA LEU A 125 -23.03 -45.46 -66.53
C LEU A 125 -23.83 -44.34 -65.84
N GLN A 126 -25.12 -44.20 -66.18
CA GLN A 126 -25.97 -43.19 -65.56
C GLN A 126 -26.20 -43.47 -64.06
N LYS A 127 -26.34 -44.74 -63.65
CA LYS A 127 -26.44 -45.13 -62.23
C LYS A 127 -25.17 -44.79 -61.45
N VAL A 128 -23.99 -45.01 -62.04
CA VAL A 128 -22.69 -44.62 -61.43
C VAL A 128 -22.58 -43.11 -61.28
N ILE A 129 -22.94 -42.33 -62.31
CA ILE A 129 -22.91 -40.86 -62.26
C ILE A 129 -23.85 -40.32 -61.18
N ASN A 130 -25.07 -40.87 -61.09
CA ASN A 130 -26.05 -40.44 -60.09
C ASN A 130 -25.56 -40.76 -58.67
N LYS A 131 -24.96 -41.94 -58.46
CA LYS A 131 -24.39 -42.33 -57.17
C LYS A 131 -23.21 -41.45 -56.78
N LEU A 132 -22.29 -41.15 -57.70
CA LEU A 132 -21.17 -40.24 -57.42
C LEU A 132 -21.64 -38.81 -57.07
N LYS A 133 -22.71 -38.33 -57.72
CA LYS A 133 -23.32 -37.02 -57.38
C LYS A 133 -23.98 -37.03 -56.00
N ASP A 134 -24.70 -38.10 -55.66
CA ASP A 134 -25.32 -38.28 -54.34
C ASP A 134 -24.25 -38.34 -53.24
N LEU A 135 -23.25 -39.20 -53.40
CA LEU A 135 -22.16 -39.35 -52.44
C LEU A 135 -21.37 -38.04 -52.27
N LYS A 136 -21.12 -37.28 -53.35
CA LYS A 136 -20.47 -35.97 -53.27
C LYS A 136 -21.29 -34.97 -52.44
N THR A 137 -22.60 -34.93 -52.64
CA THR A 137 -23.49 -34.05 -51.88
C THR A 137 -23.52 -34.44 -50.40
N ARG A 138 -23.68 -35.74 -50.12
CA ARG A 138 -23.76 -36.27 -48.75
C ARG A 138 -22.46 -36.09 -47.97
N VAL A 139 -21.30 -36.36 -48.59
CA VAL A 139 -20.00 -36.17 -47.91
C VAL A 139 -19.75 -34.70 -47.59
N THR A 140 -20.14 -33.78 -48.48
CA THR A 140 -20.05 -32.34 -48.22
C THR A 140 -20.91 -31.95 -47.02
N GLY A 141 -22.12 -32.49 -46.92
CA GLY A 141 -23.00 -32.26 -45.77
C GLY A 141 -22.51 -32.88 -44.45
N LEU A 142 -21.87 -34.06 -44.50
CA LEU A 142 -21.29 -34.70 -43.32
C LEU A 142 -20.05 -33.96 -42.81
N VAL A 143 -19.17 -33.52 -43.72
CA VAL A 143 -18.00 -32.71 -43.35
C VAL A 143 -18.45 -31.36 -42.79
N ALA A 144 -19.39 -30.67 -43.43
CA ALA A 144 -19.91 -29.40 -42.92
C ALA A 144 -20.58 -29.53 -41.54
N ARG A 145 -21.31 -30.63 -41.28
CA ARG A 145 -21.84 -30.92 -39.94
C ARG A 145 -20.74 -31.21 -38.92
N GLY A 146 -19.66 -31.85 -39.35
CA GLY A 146 -18.46 -32.02 -38.54
C GLY A 146 -17.81 -30.68 -38.21
N ASP A 147 -17.68 -29.78 -39.20
CA ASP A 147 -17.08 -28.44 -39.03
C ASP A 147 -17.93 -27.61 -38.05
N THR A 148 -19.26 -27.64 -38.20
CA THR A 148 -20.18 -26.95 -37.27
C THR A 148 -20.07 -27.48 -35.85
N LEU A 149 -19.92 -28.81 -35.68
CA LEU A 149 -19.78 -29.42 -34.36
C LEU A 149 -18.42 -29.07 -33.72
N ASP A 150 -17.36 -28.97 -34.51
CA ASP A 150 -16.03 -28.49 -34.06
C ASP A 150 -16.09 -27.05 -33.58
N ASP A 151 -16.70 -26.17 -34.39
CA ASP A 151 -16.86 -24.75 -34.11
C ASP A 151 -17.69 -24.53 -32.83
N GLU A 152 -18.78 -25.29 -32.69
CA GLU A 152 -19.60 -25.26 -31.47
C GLU A 152 -18.81 -25.73 -30.25
N LEU A 153 -18.05 -26.82 -30.35
CA LEU A 153 -17.24 -27.34 -29.24
C LEU A 153 -16.09 -26.38 -28.87
N ALA A 154 -15.45 -25.76 -29.87
CA ALA A 154 -14.40 -24.77 -29.69
C ALA A 154 -14.94 -23.52 -28.98
N ARG A 155 -16.10 -23.01 -29.39
CA ARG A 155 -16.77 -21.88 -28.74
C ARG A 155 -17.21 -22.21 -27.30
N MET A 156 -17.68 -23.43 -27.06
CA MET A 156 -18.04 -23.90 -25.71
C MET A 156 -16.83 -23.98 -24.77
N LEU A 157 -15.69 -24.47 -25.28
CA LEU A 157 -14.43 -24.49 -24.53
C LEU A 157 -13.93 -23.07 -24.25
N ASP A 158 -14.15 -22.13 -25.17
CA ASP A 158 -13.82 -20.72 -25.04
C ASP A 158 -14.63 -20.04 -23.92
N GLU A 159 -15.97 -20.15 -23.97
CA GLU A 159 -16.91 -19.62 -22.96
C GLU A 159 -16.68 -20.26 -21.57
N GLY A 160 -16.24 -21.51 -21.54
CA GLY A 160 -16.02 -22.31 -20.35
C GLY A 160 -14.66 -22.19 -19.65
N THR A 161 -13.65 -21.70 -20.36
CA THR A 161 -12.26 -21.60 -19.84
C THR A 161 -11.74 -20.17 -19.75
N GLY A 162 -12.57 -19.17 -20.05
CA GLY A 162 -12.15 -17.76 -20.05
C GLY A 162 -11.44 -17.32 -21.34
N GLY A 163 -11.53 -18.15 -22.39
CA GLY A 163 -11.27 -17.84 -23.79
C GLY A 163 -9.80 -17.80 -24.28
N ASN A 164 -9.51 -18.55 -25.36
CA ASN A 164 -8.41 -18.32 -26.34
C ASN A 164 -8.26 -19.47 -27.37
N THR A 165 -8.69 -19.28 -28.63
CA THR A 165 -8.03 -19.89 -29.80
C THR A 165 -7.65 -18.84 -30.85
N MET A 166 -6.47 -19.00 -31.45
CA MET A 166 -5.72 -17.95 -32.15
C MET A 166 -6.15 -17.70 -33.61
N ALA A 167 -6.97 -18.59 -34.20
CA ALA A 167 -7.37 -18.51 -35.61
C ALA A 167 -8.71 -17.78 -35.84
N ASP A 168 -9.70 -17.96 -34.96
CA ASP A 168 -10.98 -17.21 -35.00
C ASP A 168 -10.89 -15.82 -34.36
N LYS A 169 -9.91 -15.60 -33.47
CA LYS A 169 -9.53 -14.24 -33.04
C LYS A 169 -9.03 -13.37 -34.19
N LEU A 170 -8.47 -13.95 -35.24
CA LEU A 170 -8.05 -13.16 -36.39
C LEU A 170 -9.22 -12.79 -37.32
N SER A 171 -10.32 -13.55 -37.38
CA SER A 171 -11.40 -13.29 -38.34
C SER A 171 -12.65 -12.63 -37.72
N GLY A 172 -13.07 -13.06 -36.53
CA GLY A 172 -14.25 -12.54 -35.83
C GLY A 172 -13.95 -11.36 -34.91
N GLU A 173 -12.76 -11.32 -34.31
CA GLU A 173 -12.26 -10.17 -33.54
C GLU A 173 -11.89 -9.03 -34.51
N GLU A 174 -11.33 -9.28 -35.70
CA GLU A 174 -11.13 -8.24 -36.73
C GLU A 174 -12.45 -7.61 -37.20
N MET A 175 -13.56 -8.37 -37.27
CA MET A 175 -14.89 -7.84 -37.63
C MET A 175 -15.61 -7.13 -36.47
N ARG A 176 -15.44 -7.58 -35.21
CA ARG A 176 -16.06 -6.94 -34.01
C ARG A 176 -15.24 -5.79 -33.43
N ARG A 177 -13.91 -5.73 -33.67
CA ARG A 177 -13.04 -4.64 -33.22
C ARG A 177 -13.51 -3.28 -33.73
N PRO A 178 -13.92 -3.08 -34.99
CA PRO A 178 -14.51 -1.81 -35.43
C PRO A 178 -15.80 -1.41 -34.70
N GLU A 179 -16.65 -2.38 -34.34
CA GLU A 179 -17.91 -2.10 -33.61
C GLU A 179 -17.65 -1.76 -32.15
N MET A 180 -16.76 -2.51 -31.48
CA MET A 180 -16.32 -2.22 -30.12
C MET A 180 -15.66 -0.83 -30.03
N ARG A 181 -14.78 -0.48 -30.97
CA ARG A 181 -14.12 0.84 -30.99
C ARG A 181 -15.11 1.99 -31.21
N ARG A 182 -16.09 1.79 -32.10
CA ARG A 182 -17.20 2.75 -32.26
C ARG A 182 -18.04 2.87 -30.99
N ARG A 183 -18.29 1.76 -30.29
CA ARG A 183 -19.01 1.80 -29.02
C ARG A 183 -18.22 2.55 -27.95
N ALA A 184 -16.90 2.35 -27.86
CA ALA A 184 -16.05 3.09 -26.93
C ALA A 184 -16.09 4.61 -27.21
N GLU A 185 -16.02 5.00 -28.50
CA GLU A 185 -16.12 6.41 -28.92
C GLU A 185 -17.47 7.02 -28.52
N GLN A 186 -18.58 6.35 -28.84
CA GLN A 186 -19.94 6.78 -28.50
C GLN A 186 -20.19 6.82 -26.99
N ASP A 187 -19.78 5.78 -26.27
CA ASP A 187 -19.97 5.71 -24.82
C ASP A 187 -19.19 6.82 -24.10
N VAL A 188 -17.97 7.14 -24.54
CA VAL A 188 -17.22 8.26 -23.98
C VAL A 188 -17.88 9.60 -24.33
N GLN A 189 -18.32 9.77 -25.58
CA GLN A 189 -19.00 10.99 -26.00
C GLN A 189 -20.28 11.23 -25.20
N ASP A 190 -21.13 10.21 -25.08
CA ASP A 190 -22.39 10.25 -24.34
C ASP A 190 -22.14 10.47 -22.84
N ALA A 191 -21.12 9.81 -22.27
CA ALA A 191 -20.74 10.01 -20.88
C ALA A 191 -20.32 11.47 -20.61
N LEU A 192 -19.43 12.04 -21.43
CA LEU A 192 -19.00 13.45 -21.30
C LEU A 192 -20.16 14.44 -21.54
N ALA A 193 -21.19 14.03 -22.27
CA ALA A 193 -22.43 14.79 -22.45
C ALA A 193 -23.40 14.67 -21.26
N GLY A 194 -23.19 13.70 -20.35
CA GLY A 194 -23.98 13.49 -19.13
C GLY A 194 -24.92 12.27 -19.16
N ASP A 195 -24.71 11.31 -20.06
CA ASP A 195 -25.46 10.05 -20.05
C ASP A 195 -24.94 9.11 -18.95
N GLU A 196 -25.79 8.83 -17.96
CA GLU A 196 -25.44 8.01 -16.79
C GLU A 196 -25.11 6.55 -17.14
N GLU A 197 -25.78 5.97 -18.13
CA GLU A 197 -25.57 4.56 -18.50
C GLU A 197 -24.28 4.40 -19.30
N ALA A 198 -23.96 5.37 -20.16
CA ALA A 198 -22.68 5.44 -20.82
C ALA A 198 -21.54 5.66 -19.81
N ALA A 199 -21.73 6.57 -18.86
CA ALA A 199 -20.77 6.83 -17.79
C ALA A 199 -20.46 5.58 -16.95
N LYS A 200 -21.47 4.78 -16.57
CA LYS A 200 -21.27 3.49 -15.87
C LYS A 200 -20.49 2.48 -16.69
N ARG A 201 -20.66 2.46 -18.02
CA ARG A 201 -19.88 1.59 -18.92
C ARG A 201 -18.42 2.03 -18.97
N VAL A 202 -18.17 3.33 -19.14
CA VAL A 202 -16.82 3.90 -19.08
C VAL A 202 -16.16 3.59 -17.74
N GLU A 203 -16.85 3.85 -16.63
CA GLU A 203 -16.42 3.54 -15.27
C GLU A 203 -16.01 2.07 -15.13
N THR A 204 -16.88 1.15 -15.57
CA THR A 204 -16.64 -0.29 -15.49
C THR A 204 -15.36 -0.70 -16.24
N VAL A 205 -15.13 -0.13 -17.42
CA VAL A 205 -13.94 -0.45 -18.23
C VAL A 205 -12.68 0.14 -17.60
N LEU A 206 -12.70 1.42 -17.19
CA LEU A 206 -11.54 2.08 -16.56
C LEU A 206 -11.16 1.39 -15.24
N ASN A 207 -12.14 0.95 -14.45
CA ASN A 207 -11.93 0.15 -13.24
C ASN A 207 -11.18 -1.16 -13.44
N GLY A 208 -11.35 -1.77 -14.61
CA GLY A 208 -10.68 -3.02 -14.93
C GLY A 208 -9.19 -2.82 -15.22
N ILE A 209 -8.73 -1.59 -15.43
CA ILE A 209 -7.36 -1.29 -15.82
C ILE A 209 -6.45 -1.37 -14.59
N LYS A 210 -5.41 -2.18 -14.69
CA LYS A 210 -4.34 -2.26 -13.70
C LYS A 210 -3.04 -1.77 -14.31
N PRO A 211 -2.48 -0.64 -13.84
CA PRO A 211 -1.18 -0.17 -14.30
C PRO A 211 -0.11 -1.27 -14.20
N GLY A 212 0.71 -1.40 -15.25
CA GLY A 212 1.72 -2.45 -15.36
C GLY A 212 1.26 -3.75 -16.04
N GLU A 213 -0.05 -3.97 -16.17
CA GLU A 213 -0.62 -5.06 -16.98
C GLU A 213 -0.91 -4.59 -18.42
N GLU A 214 -0.88 -5.51 -19.39
CA GLU A 214 -1.29 -5.21 -20.76
C GLU A 214 -2.81 -4.99 -20.82
N LEU A 215 -3.23 -3.87 -21.42
CA LEU A 215 -4.64 -3.54 -21.54
C LEU A 215 -5.35 -4.48 -22.51
N THR A 216 -6.59 -4.83 -22.20
CA THR A 216 -7.46 -5.45 -23.21
C THR A 216 -7.76 -4.45 -24.33
N ALA A 217 -8.16 -4.94 -25.51
CA ALA A 217 -8.53 -4.08 -26.63
C ALA A 217 -9.65 -3.08 -26.27
N GLU A 218 -10.61 -3.52 -25.44
CA GLU A 218 -11.70 -2.67 -24.94
C GLU A 218 -11.16 -1.59 -24.00
N GLN A 219 -10.36 -1.96 -23.00
CA GLN A 219 -9.73 -1.02 -22.08
C GLN A 219 -8.90 0.04 -22.80
N GLY A 220 -8.06 -0.39 -23.75
CA GLY A 220 -7.26 0.51 -24.56
C GLY A 220 -8.12 1.48 -25.38
N SER A 221 -9.23 1.01 -25.95
CA SER A 221 -10.14 1.85 -26.75
C SER A 221 -10.82 2.90 -25.90
N TYR A 222 -11.39 2.53 -24.74
CA TYR A 222 -12.06 3.48 -23.84
C TYR A 222 -11.09 4.52 -23.28
N LEU A 223 -9.89 4.11 -22.83
CA LEU A 223 -8.88 5.06 -22.33
C LEU A 223 -8.39 6.00 -23.44
N SER A 224 -8.20 5.48 -24.67
CA SER A 224 -7.79 6.28 -25.82
C SER A 224 -8.86 7.31 -26.21
N GLN A 225 -10.14 6.93 -26.17
CA GLN A 225 -11.25 7.83 -26.44
C GLN A 225 -11.39 8.90 -25.37
N MET A 226 -11.24 8.55 -24.08
CA MET A 226 -11.18 9.53 -23.00
C MET A 226 -10.07 10.55 -23.23
N GLN A 227 -8.87 10.08 -23.60
CA GLN A 227 -7.72 10.94 -23.91
C GLN A 227 -8.02 11.88 -25.10
N ALA A 228 -8.53 11.34 -26.21
CA ALA A 228 -8.72 12.12 -27.43
C ALA A 228 -9.85 13.16 -27.32
N GLN A 229 -10.98 12.79 -26.72
CA GLN A 229 -12.15 13.66 -26.61
C GLN A 229 -11.96 14.76 -25.56
N GLN A 230 -11.17 14.52 -24.51
CA GLN A 230 -10.83 15.53 -23.53
C GLN A 230 -9.69 16.46 -23.97
N LYS A 231 -8.83 16.04 -24.93
CA LYS A 231 -7.57 16.73 -25.25
C LYS A 231 -7.73 18.23 -25.50
N GLY A 232 -8.75 18.61 -26.27
CA GLY A 232 -9.02 19.99 -26.68
C GLY A 232 -9.96 20.76 -25.75
N MET A 233 -10.52 20.13 -24.72
CA MET A 233 -11.44 20.79 -23.80
C MET A 233 -10.69 21.78 -22.89
N THR A 234 -11.31 22.92 -22.63
CA THR A 234 -10.88 23.85 -21.58
C THR A 234 -11.15 23.26 -20.19
N VAL A 235 -10.51 23.78 -19.14
CA VAL A 235 -10.73 23.30 -17.77
C VAL A 235 -12.19 23.46 -17.34
N GLU A 236 -12.87 24.55 -17.71
CA GLU A 236 -14.30 24.73 -17.41
C GLU A 236 -15.19 23.74 -18.17
N GLU A 237 -14.84 23.38 -19.41
CA GLU A 237 -15.58 22.34 -20.14
C GLU A 237 -15.40 20.97 -19.48
N LEU A 238 -14.18 20.66 -19.04
CA LEU A 238 -13.87 19.44 -18.27
C LEU A 238 -14.65 19.42 -16.94
N LYS A 239 -14.65 20.54 -16.21
CA LYS A 239 -15.39 20.68 -14.95
C LYS A 239 -16.91 20.59 -15.16
N THR A 240 -17.40 21.12 -16.28
CA THR A 240 -18.80 21.01 -16.67
C THR A 240 -19.16 19.57 -17.02
N ALA A 241 -18.29 18.84 -17.72
CA ALA A 241 -18.48 17.43 -18.01
C ALA A 241 -18.49 16.60 -16.71
N GLU A 242 -17.53 16.82 -15.81
CA GLU A 242 -17.50 16.22 -14.47
C GLU A 242 -18.81 16.44 -13.72
N ALA A 243 -19.31 17.69 -13.67
CA ALA A 243 -20.54 18.01 -12.94
C ALA A 243 -21.79 17.31 -13.51
N ARG A 244 -21.82 17.03 -14.83
CA ARG A 244 -22.92 16.30 -15.48
C ARG A 244 -22.94 14.81 -15.16
N LEU A 245 -21.80 14.24 -14.78
CA LEU A 245 -21.63 12.82 -14.53
C LEU A 245 -22.21 12.35 -13.18
N GLY A 246 -22.61 13.26 -12.29
CA GLY A 246 -23.23 12.91 -11.01
C GLY A 246 -22.34 11.98 -10.17
N ASP A 247 -22.84 10.80 -9.84
CA ASP A 247 -22.10 9.80 -9.04
C ASP A 247 -20.84 9.27 -9.79
N GLN A 248 -20.83 9.36 -11.11
CA GLN A 248 -19.72 8.92 -11.98
C GLN A 248 -18.68 10.01 -12.23
N LYS A 249 -18.75 11.17 -11.54
CA LYS A 249 -17.80 12.29 -11.74
C LYS A 249 -16.32 11.89 -11.69
N HIS A 250 -16.01 10.88 -10.89
CA HIS A 250 -14.66 10.34 -10.70
C HIS A 250 -14.01 9.81 -11.99
N ILE A 251 -14.77 9.45 -13.04
CA ILE A 251 -14.19 8.89 -14.29
C ILE A 251 -13.27 9.88 -15.02
N ILE A 252 -13.46 11.19 -14.83
CA ILE A 252 -12.54 12.21 -15.37
C ILE A 252 -11.18 12.07 -14.70
N GLY A 253 -11.15 12.13 -13.36
CA GLY A 253 -9.95 11.91 -12.55
C GLY A 253 -9.30 10.55 -12.83
N ASP A 254 -10.07 9.46 -12.86
CA ASP A 254 -9.56 8.12 -13.16
C ASP A 254 -8.86 8.05 -14.51
N SER A 255 -9.47 8.66 -15.54
CA SER A 255 -8.86 8.69 -16.88
C SER A 255 -7.53 9.43 -16.89
N TRP A 256 -7.41 10.51 -16.12
CA TRP A 256 -6.19 11.31 -15.99
C TRP A 256 -5.10 10.53 -15.28
N GLN A 257 -5.44 9.83 -14.19
CA GLN A 257 -4.51 8.97 -13.49
C GLN A 257 -3.99 7.86 -14.40
N LEU A 258 -4.88 7.21 -15.16
CA LEU A 258 -4.50 6.15 -16.10
C LEU A 258 -3.67 6.64 -17.28
N MET A 259 -4.05 7.74 -17.94
CA MET A 259 -3.33 8.23 -19.12
C MET A 259 -1.99 8.88 -18.76
N SER A 260 -1.84 9.39 -17.54
CA SER A 260 -0.57 9.95 -17.04
C SER A 260 0.33 8.91 -16.37
N ASN A 261 -0.14 7.67 -16.17
CA ASN A 261 0.66 6.61 -15.57
C ASN A 261 1.63 6.00 -16.60
N GLU A 262 2.93 6.07 -16.32
CA GLU A 262 3.97 5.56 -17.20
C GLU A 262 3.94 4.03 -17.42
N ASN A 263 3.30 3.30 -16.51
CA ASN A 263 3.11 1.86 -16.59
C ASN A 263 1.88 1.46 -17.42
N VAL A 264 1.14 2.43 -17.96
CA VAL A 264 0.00 2.19 -18.84
C VAL A 264 0.42 2.47 -20.29
N ARG A 265 0.01 1.58 -21.19
CA ARG A 265 0.20 1.73 -22.64
C ARG A 265 -1.13 1.51 -23.33
N PHE A 266 -1.52 2.42 -24.20
CA PHE A 266 -2.84 2.39 -24.85
C PHE A 266 -2.75 2.88 -26.30
N PRO A 267 -3.65 2.45 -27.19
CA PRO A 267 -3.63 2.85 -28.59
C PRO A 267 -3.90 4.34 -28.74
N LYS A 268 -3.41 4.96 -29.81
CA LYS A 268 -3.62 6.38 -30.10
C LYS A 268 -4.94 6.57 -30.85
N THR A 269 -5.72 7.56 -30.45
CA THR A 269 -6.86 8.09 -31.20
C THR A 269 -6.53 9.50 -31.67
N GLU A 270 -6.84 9.82 -32.93
CA GLU A 270 -6.71 11.20 -33.42
C GLU A 270 -7.83 12.07 -32.85
N THR A 271 -7.59 13.36 -32.61
CA THR A 271 -8.58 14.24 -31.95
C THR A 271 -9.67 14.78 -32.89
N THR A 272 -9.88 14.14 -34.03
CA THR A 272 -10.96 14.48 -34.96
C THR A 272 -12.22 13.72 -34.59
N VAL A 273 -13.39 14.34 -34.78
CA VAL A 273 -14.69 13.69 -34.56
C VAL A 273 -14.77 12.37 -35.32
N ASP A 274 -15.37 11.35 -34.70
CA ASP A 274 -15.51 9.96 -35.20
C ASP A 274 -14.20 9.18 -35.39
N ALA A 275 -13.06 9.71 -34.95
CA ALA A 275 -11.80 8.98 -35.02
C ALA A 275 -11.82 7.77 -34.07
N LEU A 276 -11.41 6.62 -34.60
CA LEU A 276 -11.19 5.40 -33.82
C LEU A 276 -9.71 5.26 -33.48
N ASP A 277 -9.43 4.51 -32.42
CA ASP A 277 -8.07 4.18 -32.03
C ASP A 277 -7.37 3.33 -33.10
N ASP A 278 -6.06 3.51 -33.19
CA ASP A 278 -5.14 2.70 -34.00
C ASP A 278 -4.36 1.73 -33.09
N PRO A 279 -4.74 0.43 -33.05
CA PRO A 279 -4.05 -0.59 -32.27
C PRO A 279 -2.58 -0.79 -32.64
N ASN A 280 -2.16 -0.38 -33.84
CA ASN A 280 -0.77 -0.48 -34.27
C ASN A 280 0.08 0.71 -33.81
N ASN A 281 -0.55 1.74 -33.27
CA ASN A 281 0.10 2.96 -32.81
C ASN A 281 -0.17 3.16 -31.32
N VAL A 282 0.66 2.52 -30.49
CA VAL A 282 0.52 2.56 -29.03
C VAL A 282 1.37 3.69 -28.45
N VAL A 283 0.78 4.47 -27.55
CA VAL A 283 1.48 5.50 -26.77
C VAL A 283 1.75 5.01 -25.35
N LYS A 284 2.85 5.47 -24.77
CA LYS A 284 3.13 5.32 -23.33
C LYS A 284 2.37 6.42 -22.60
N GLY A 285 1.73 6.08 -21.49
CA GLY A 285 1.19 7.07 -20.56
C GLY A 285 2.27 8.00 -20.02
N GLY A 286 1.84 9.16 -19.56
CA GLY A 286 2.70 10.22 -19.06
C GLY A 286 2.04 11.59 -19.16
N PHE A 287 2.70 12.62 -18.63
CA PHE A 287 2.13 13.97 -18.56
C PHE A 287 1.68 14.49 -19.93
N ASP A 288 2.40 14.17 -21.02
CA ASP A 288 2.07 14.58 -22.39
C ASP A 288 0.71 14.06 -22.91
N GLN A 289 0.13 13.03 -22.28
CA GLN A 289 -1.17 12.49 -22.68
C GLN A 289 -2.35 13.28 -22.12
N MET A 290 -2.12 14.09 -21.09
CA MET A 290 -3.14 14.91 -20.42
C MET A 290 -3.80 15.92 -21.37
N PRO A 291 -5.00 16.45 -21.06
CA PRO A 291 -5.61 17.53 -21.81
C PRO A 291 -4.70 18.76 -21.92
N ASP A 292 -4.72 19.44 -23.07
CA ASP A 292 -3.79 20.54 -23.34
C ASP A 292 -4.00 21.70 -22.34
N SER A 293 -5.25 21.97 -21.96
CA SER A 293 -5.59 22.97 -20.94
C SER A 293 -5.01 22.62 -19.56
N VAL A 294 -5.11 21.36 -19.13
CA VAL A 294 -4.56 20.88 -17.86
C VAL A 294 -3.04 20.99 -17.83
N ARG A 295 -2.35 20.52 -18.89
CA ARG A 295 -0.89 20.63 -18.98
C ARG A 295 -0.43 22.09 -18.91
N ASN A 296 -1.09 22.96 -19.67
CA ASN A 296 -0.77 24.38 -19.71
C ASN A 296 -1.00 25.06 -18.36
N THR A 297 -2.08 24.75 -17.65
CA THR A 297 -2.36 25.33 -16.33
C THR A 297 -1.30 24.91 -15.30
N ILE A 298 -0.92 23.62 -15.26
CA ILE A 298 0.08 23.13 -14.30
C ILE A 298 1.48 23.67 -14.63
N SER A 299 1.87 23.65 -15.91
CA SER A 299 3.21 24.07 -16.36
C SER A 299 3.45 25.57 -16.15
N ASN A 300 2.42 26.39 -16.37
CA ASN A 300 2.53 27.85 -16.23
C ASN A 300 2.09 28.36 -14.85
N GLY A 301 1.57 27.49 -13.98
CA GLY A 301 0.95 27.86 -12.71
C GLY A 301 1.91 28.38 -11.64
N GLY A 302 3.22 28.33 -11.86
CA GLY A 302 4.25 28.64 -10.85
C GLY A 302 4.66 30.12 -10.72
N TYR A 303 4.25 31.02 -11.63
CA TYR A 303 4.85 32.38 -11.67
C TYR A 303 3.87 33.54 -11.91
N ASP A 304 2.59 33.30 -12.23
CA ASP A 304 1.70 34.35 -12.78
C ASP A 304 0.21 34.20 -12.40
N THR A 305 -0.13 33.47 -11.32
CA THR A 305 -1.56 33.25 -11.00
C THR A 305 -2.17 34.27 -10.04
N GLN A 306 -1.38 35.09 -9.34
CA GLN A 306 -1.93 36.02 -8.35
C GLN A 306 -2.72 37.20 -8.96
N ALA A 307 -2.68 37.38 -10.28
CA ALA A 307 -3.37 38.50 -10.96
C ALA A 307 -4.58 38.08 -11.82
N ASP A 308 -4.75 36.79 -12.15
CA ASP A 308 -5.83 36.31 -13.02
C ASP A 308 -6.75 35.34 -12.27
N PRO A 309 -7.95 35.79 -11.85
CA PRO A 309 -8.93 34.94 -11.15
C PRO A 309 -9.29 33.67 -11.91
N ARG A 310 -9.18 33.68 -13.25
CA ARG A 310 -9.54 32.50 -14.03
C ARG A 310 -8.49 31.40 -13.92
N LYS A 311 -7.20 31.75 -13.99
CA LYS A 311 -6.11 30.78 -13.80
C LYS A 311 -6.14 30.16 -12.40
N ILE A 312 -6.56 30.93 -11.40
CA ILE A 312 -6.77 30.44 -10.03
C ILE A 312 -7.87 29.36 -10.02
N GLN A 313 -9.04 29.68 -10.60
CA GLN A 313 -10.16 28.73 -10.66
C GLN A 313 -9.81 27.48 -11.46
N ASP A 314 -9.11 27.63 -12.59
CA ASP A 314 -8.71 26.48 -13.42
C ASP A 314 -7.82 25.50 -12.62
N LEU A 315 -6.88 26.01 -11.80
CA LEU A 315 -6.08 25.13 -10.95
C LEU A 315 -6.92 24.43 -9.87
N THR A 316 -7.85 25.15 -9.23
CA THR A 316 -8.78 24.57 -8.25
C THR A 316 -9.64 23.47 -8.85
N ASP A 317 -10.19 23.71 -10.04
CA ASP A 317 -11.03 22.74 -10.75
C ASP A 317 -10.22 21.48 -11.12
N ILE A 318 -8.94 21.64 -11.51
CA ILE A 318 -8.02 20.52 -11.76
C ILE A 318 -7.78 19.72 -10.48
N THR A 319 -7.42 20.36 -9.37
CA THR A 319 -7.18 19.66 -8.10
C THR A 319 -8.44 18.95 -7.58
N ASP A 320 -9.62 19.54 -7.80
CA ASP A 320 -10.89 18.92 -7.45
C ASP A 320 -11.15 17.65 -8.28
N MET A 321 -10.97 17.71 -9.60
CA MET A 321 -11.14 16.54 -10.49
C MET A 321 -10.15 15.42 -10.16
N VAL A 322 -8.90 15.78 -9.81
CA VAL A 322 -7.92 14.80 -9.32
C VAL A 322 -8.37 14.19 -8.00
N ARG A 323 -8.87 15.01 -7.06
CA ARG A 323 -9.37 14.55 -5.76
C ARG A 323 -10.60 13.66 -5.89
N ASP A 324 -11.47 13.91 -6.86
CA ASP A 324 -12.66 13.11 -7.12
C ASP A 324 -12.33 11.75 -7.75
N GLY A 325 -11.18 11.62 -8.42
CA GLY A 325 -10.66 10.34 -8.92
C GLY A 325 -10.35 9.33 -7.80
N ARG A 326 -10.32 8.05 -8.18
CA ARG A 326 -10.06 6.93 -7.27
C ARG A 326 -8.62 6.83 -6.82
N ARG A 327 -8.46 6.56 -5.52
CA ARG A 327 -7.14 6.43 -4.89
C ARG A 327 -6.37 5.22 -5.42
N GLU A 328 -7.05 4.14 -5.79
CA GLU A 328 -6.41 2.91 -6.28
C GLU A 328 -5.68 3.09 -7.62
N LEU A 329 -5.98 4.17 -8.36
CA LEU A 329 -5.33 4.53 -9.61
C LEU A 329 -4.22 5.58 -9.43
N GLN A 330 -4.15 6.21 -8.25
CA GLN A 330 -3.16 7.23 -7.87
C GLN A 330 -1.89 6.58 -7.33
N THR A 331 -1.10 5.99 -8.22
CA THR A 331 0.19 5.41 -7.85
C THR A 331 1.22 5.66 -8.94
N GLY A 332 2.19 6.51 -8.61
CA GLY A 332 3.28 6.92 -9.49
C GLY A 332 2.81 7.64 -10.75
N THR A 333 1.74 8.45 -10.68
CA THR A 333 1.18 9.12 -11.86
C THR A 333 1.87 10.47 -12.12
N GLU A 334 2.06 10.81 -13.40
CA GLU A 334 2.77 12.04 -13.75
C GLU A 334 1.91 13.29 -13.56
N ILE A 335 0.58 13.19 -13.52
CA ILE A 335 -0.26 14.32 -13.14
C ILE A 335 -0.06 14.70 -11.67
N ASP A 336 -0.06 13.72 -10.77
CA ASP A 336 0.12 13.97 -9.34
C ASP A 336 1.55 14.49 -9.09
N ARG A 337 2.55 13.94 -9.81
CA ARG A 337 3.93 14.44 -9.78
C ARG A 337 4.06 15.91 -10.19
N GLU A 338 3.48 16.30 -11.32
CA GLU A 338 3.58 17.69 -11.79
C GLU A 338 2.79 18.67 -10.91
N LEU A 339 1.70 18.22 -10.27
CA LEU A 339 1.00 19.00 -9.26
C LEU A 339 1.87 19.21 -8.01
N ILE A 340 2.55 18.17 -7.50
CA ILE A 340 3.47 18.31 -6.35
C ILE A 340 4.65 19.23 -6.70
N ARG A 341 5.23 19.11 -7.90
CA ARG A 341 6.26 20.06 -8.39
C ARG A 341 5.75 21.49 -8.51
N LEU A 342 4.48 21.68 -8.86
CA LEU A 342 3.84 23.00 -8.87
C LEU A 342 3.69 23.56 -7.46
N ALA A 343 3.33 22.72 -6.48
CA ALA A 343 3.27 23.12 -5.07
C ALA A 343 4.64 23.57 -4.57
N ASP A 344 5.70 22.81 -4.86
CA ASP A 344 7.10 23.12 -4.55
C ASP A 344 7.49 24.52 -5.08
N ARG A 345 7.38 24.72 -6.40
CA ARG A 345 7.65 26.02 -7.06
C ARG A 345 6.84 27.20 -6.51
N ARG A 346 5.68 26.95 -5.91
CA ARG A 346 4.82 28.00 -5.32
C ARG A 346 5.25 28.35 -3.91
N MET A 347 5.80 27.40 -3.15
CA MET A 347 6.33 27.67 -1.82
C MET A 347 7.66 28.43 -1.89
N ASP A 348 8.44 28.23 -2.96
CA ASP A 348 9.65 29.00 -3.30
C ASP A 348 9.41 30.52 -3.47
N LEU A 349 8.18 30.92 -3.79
CA LEU A 349 7.83 32.33 -3.95
C LEU A 349 7.77 33.02 -2.57
N PRO A 350 8.02 34.34 -2.49
CA PRO A 350 7.84 35.10 -1.26
C PRO A 350 6.50 34.75 -0.60
N PRO A 351 6.45 34.63 0.75
CA PRO A 351 5.51 33.81 1.48
C PRO A 351 4.13 33.84 0.83
N PRO A 352 3.63 32.70 0.34
CA PRO A 352 2.50 32.69 -0.57
C PRO A 352 1.32 33.38 0.11
N SER A 353 0.85 34.48 -0.48
CA SER A 353 -0.35 35.18 -0.01
C SER A 353 -1.59 34.27 -0.02
N ASP A 354 -1.50 33.13 -0.72
CA ASP A 354 -2.58 32.20 -1.05
C ASP A 354 -2.11 30.73 -0.88
N ASP A 355 -1.74 30.34 0.34
CA ASP A 355 -1.32 28.98 0.70
C ASP A 355 -2.36 27.90 0.37
N TRP A 356 -3.64 28.29 0.28
CA TRP A 356 -4.77 27.40 0.02
C TRP A 356 -4.65 26.61 -1.29
N GLN A 357 -4.07 27.19 -2.34
CA GLN A 357 -3.86 26.45 -3.60
C GLN A 357 -2.85 25.32 -3.44
N VAL A 358 -1.82 25.54 -2.62
CA VAL A 358 -0.84 24.50 -2.30
C VAL A 358 -1.48 23.41 -1.42
N ARG A 359 -2.35 23.81 -0.48
CA ARG A 359 -3.12 22.86 0.33
C ARG A 359 -4.08 22.01 -0.51
N ASP A 360 -4.75 22.59 -1.51
CA ASP A 360 -5.61 21.85 -2.44
C ASP A 360 -4.81 20.84 -3.26
N ILE A 361 -3.59 21.19 -3.69
CA ILE A 361 -2.66 20.25 -4.33
C ILE A 361 -2.30 19.11 -3.36
N PHE A 362 -1.90 19.40 -2.13
CA PHE A 362 -1.52 18.36 -1.15
C PHE A 362 -2.66 17.39 -0.83
N THR A 363 -3.89 17.90 -0.70
CA THR A 363 -5.06 17.06 -0.41
C THR A 363 -5.60 16.27 -1.63
N SER A 364 -5.12 16.57 -2.83
CA SER A 364 -5.50 15.88 -4.07
C SER A 364 -4.40 14.93 -4.56
N ALA A 365 -3.26 15.48 -4.98
CA ALA A 365 -2.11 14.75 -5.50
C ALA A 365 -1.27 14.07 -4.41
N GLY A 366 -1.28 14.60 -3.18
CA GLY A 366 -0.51 14.03 -2.07
C GLY A 366 -0.99 12.67 -1.57
N ARG A 367 -2.08 12.15 -2.13
CA ARG A 367 -2.58 10.79 -1.88
C ARG A 367 -1.75 9.73 -2.62
N ASP A 368 -1.00 10.11 -3.66
CA ASP A 368 -0.05 9.25 -4.37
C ASP A 368 1.27 9.17 -3.58
N HIS A 369 1.36 8.15 -2.73
CA HIS A 369 2.51 7.97 -1.84
C HIS A 369 3.81 7.76 -2.62
N GLN A 370 3.77 7.13 -3.79
CA GLN A 370 4.94 6.94 -4.63
C GLN A 370 5.48 8.28 -5.14
N VAL A 371 4.60 9.22 -5.49
CA VAL A 371 5.00 10.57 -5.91
C VAL A 371 5.65 11.33 -4.75
N ILE A 372 5.08 11.28 -3.55
CA ILE A 372 5.65 11.94 -2.37
C ILE A 372 7.02 11.36 -2.01
N HIS A 373 7.13 10.04 -2.01
CA HIS A 373 8.39 9.32 -1.86
C HIS A 373 9.45 9.80 -2.88
N ASP A 374 9.09 9.82 -4.16
CA ASP A 374 10.00 10.19 -5.23
C ASP A 374 10.45 11.66 -5.15
N GLN A 375 9.53 12.57 -4.78
CA GLN A 375 9.81 13.99 -4.56
C GLN A 375 10.83 14.17 -3.42
N LEU A 376 10.61 13.49 -2.30
CA LEU A 376 11.45 13.60 -1.11
C LEU A 376 12.84 12.96 -1.29
N LEU A 377 12.91 11.84 -2.01
CA LEU A 377 14.19 11.19 -2.30
C LEU A 377 14.89 11.76 -3.53
N GLY A 378 14.22 12.60 -4.32
CA GLY A 378 14.77 13.17 -5.55
C GLY A 378 15.03 12.12 -6.65
N THR A 379 14.35 10.96 -6.61
CA THR A 379 14.56 9.86 -7.57
C THR A 379 14.22 10.25 -9.01
N ARG A 380 13.49 11.37 -9.17
CA ARG A 380 13.01 11.93 -10.43
C ARG A 380 13.59 13.30 -10.76
N GLY A 381 14.68 13.69 -10.08
CA GLY A 381 15.41 14.94 -10.31
C GLY A 381 14.96 16.13 -9.45
N ASP A 382 14.08 15.88 -8.48
CA ASP A 382 13.54 16.87 -7.55
C ASP A 382 14.47 17.07 -6.34
N ASN A 383 14.37 18.22 -5.67
CA ASN A 383 15.18 18.53 -4.48
C ASN A 383 14.36 18.34 -3.20
N GLY A 384 14.37 17.14 -2.66
CA GLY A 384 13.55 16.83 -1.48
C GLY A 384 13.91 17.61 -0.21
N ASP A 385 15.15 18.07 -0.04
CA ASP A 385 15.53 18.90 1.12
C ASP A 385 14.96 20.31 1.03
N ASP A 386 14.85 20.85 -0.18
CA ASP A 386 14.21 22.14 -0.48
C ASP A 386 12.70 22.07 -0.23
N PHE A 387 12.05 21.02 -0.75
CA PHE A 387 10.63 20.77 -0.48
C PHE A 387 10.32 20.62 1.01
N LEU A 388 11.18 19.93 1.78
CA LEU A 388 11.05 19.82 3.23
C LEU A 388 11.33 21.14 3.95
N HIS A 389 12.29 21.93 3.45
CA HIS A 389 12.54 23.28 3.94
C HIS A 389 11.30 24.15 3.81
N ASP A 390 10.71 24.19 2.62
CA ASP A 390 9.51 24.95 2.33
C ASP A 390 8.31 24.52 3.16
N ILE A 391 7.99 23.21 3.17
CA ILE A 391 6.87 22.67 3.94
C ILE A 391 6.96 23.05 5.42
N THR A 392 8.17 23.00 5.98
CA THR A 392 8.35 23.31 7.40
C THR A 392 8.39 24.81 7.66
N ASN A 393 8.71 25.65 6.66
CA ASN A 393 8.84 27.10 6.79
C ASN A 393 7.62 27.92 6.32
N VAL A 394 6.57 27.30 5.78
CA VAL A 394 5.32 27.98 5.38
C VAL A 394 4.31 28.09 6.53
N PRO A 395 3.74 29.30 6.81
CA PRO A 395 2.64 29.55 7.75
C PRO A 395 1.30 29.10 7.23
N TRP A 396 1.13 27.79 7.22
CA TRP A 396 -0.09 27.12 6.81
C TRP A 396 -1.30 27.65 7.57
N ALA A 397 -2.28 28.17 6.84
CA ALA A 397 -3.50 28.72 7.45
C ALA A 397 -4.34 27.65 8.15
N ASP A 398 -4.20 26.38 7.74
CA ASP A 398 -4.84 25.21 8.35
C ASP A 398 -3.99 24.56 9.45
N LYS A 399 -2.95 25.26 9.93
CA LYS A 399 -2.00 24.78 10.95
C LYS A 399 -1.16 23.57 10.52
N GLY A 400 -1.04 23.36 9.20
CA GLY A 400 -0.22 22.32 8.59
C GLY A 400 -0.96 21.00 8.38
N ALA A 401 -2.29 20.98 8.41
CA ALA A 401 -3.07 19.75 8.26
C ALA A 401 -2.90 19.12 6.87
N ALA A 402 -3.02 19.92 5.80
CA ALA A 402 -2.78 19.45 4.43
C ALA A 402 -1.32 19.06 4.18
N ALA A 403 -0.36 19.82 4.73
CA ALA A 403 1.05 19.44 4.64
C ALA A 403 1.34 18.14 5.41
N GLY A 404 0.72 17.96 6.57
CA GLY A 404 0.85 16.77 7.40
C GLY A 404 0.38 15.49 6.72
N SER A 405 -0.67 15.56 5.87
CA SER A 405 -1.18 14.38 5.16
C SER A 405 -0.18 13.76 4.19
N LEU A 406 0.88 14.48 3.82
CA LEU A 406 1.98 13.95 3.01
C LEU A 406 2.87 12.95 3.76
N PHE A 407 2.81 12.92 5.09
CA PHE A 407 3.76 12.15 5.91
C PHE A 407 3.08 11.11 6.82
N SER A 408 1.85 11.37 7.28
CA SER A 408 1.20 10.52 8.28
C SER A 408 1.10 9.06 7.84
N TRP A 409 0.81 8.83 6.54
CA TRP A 409 0.65 7.52 5.92
C TRP A 409 1.83 6.56 6.12
N THR A 410 3.03 7.09 6.39
CA THR A 410 4.22 6.27 6.65
C THR A 410 4.07 5.38 7.89
N ASN A 411 3.13 5.68 8.79
CA ASN A 411 2.76 4.79 9.89
C ASN A 411 1.81 3.68 9.42
N GLU A 412 0.70 4.05 8.77
CA GLU A 412 -0.32 3.10 8.31
C GLU A 412 0.25 2.08 7.31
N GLN A 413 1.25 2.49 6.53
CA GLN A 413 1.95 1.68 5.54
C GLN A 413 3.29 1.14 6.02
N ALA A 414 3.64 1.27 7.31
CA ALA A 414 4.87 0.68 7.87
C ALA A 414 4.92 -0.85 7.73
N THR A 415 3.79 -1.48 7.37
CA THR A 415 3.70 -2.87 6.96
C THR A 415 2.87 -2.99 5.68
N GLY A 416 3.14 -4.01 4.86
CA GLY A 416 2.36 -4.26 3.63
C GLY A 416 3.11 -3.87 2.34
N PRO A 417 2.40 -3.70 1.22
CA PRO A 417 3.02 -3.48 -0.10
C PRO A 417 3.83 -2.20 -0.23
N GLU A 418 3.50 -1.17 0.56
CA GLU A 418 4.16 0.15 0.53
C GLU A 418 5.19 0.33 1.66
N ALA A 419 5.51 -0.73 2.42
CA ALA A 419 6.42 -0.64 3.58
C ALA A 419 7.81 -0.09 3.23
N ASP A 420 8.36 -0.48 2.08
CA ASP A 420 9.66 0.01 1.62
C ASP A 420 9.61 1.53 1.39
N ILE A 421 8.64 2.03 0.61
CA ILE A 421 8.54 3.47 0.32
C ILE A 421 8.13 4.28 1.56
N ALA A 422 7.35 3.69 2.48
CA ALA A 422 6.98 4.31 3.75
C ALA A 422 8.23 4.53 4.62
N ALA A 423 9.08 3.52 4.73
CA ALA A 423 10.30 3.54 5.51
C ALA A 423 11.34 4.51 4.93
N GLU A 424 11.60 4.50 3.62
CA GLU A 424 12.56 5.43 2.98
C GLU A 424 12.06 6.89 3.08
N THR A 425 10.74 7.10 2.92
CA THR A 425 10.11 8.42 3.12
C THR A 425 10.27 8.91 4.55
N ALA A 426 9.94 8.05 5.53
CA ALA A 426 10.08 8.32 6.96
C ALA A 426 11.52 8.70 7.34
N GLN A 427 12.49 7.92 6.85
CA GLN A 427 13.89 8.17 7.09
C GLN A 427 14.34 9.53 6.54
N LYS A 428 13.88 9.91 5.34
CA LYS A 428 14.26 11.17 4.71
C LYS A 428 13.82 12.37 5.54
N TYR A 429 12.54 12.44 5.92
CA TYR A 429 12.06 13.59 6.70
C TYR A 429 12.52 13.54 8.16
N ALA A 430 12.76 12.36 8.74
CA ALA A 430 13.40 12.24 10.07
C ALA A 430 14.80 12.85 10.09
N ASN A 431 15.63 12.53 9.09
CA ASN A 431 16.97 13.08 8.96
C ASN A 431 16.94 14.60 8.79
N TYR A 432 16.05 15.11 7.93
CA TYR A 432 15.89 16.55 7.73
C TYR A 432 15.54 17.26 9.04
N ILE A 433 14.47 16.82 9.71
CA ILE A 433 14.01 17.45 10.96
C ILE A 433 15.07 17.40 12.05
N GLY A 434 15.71 16.24 12.23
CA GLY A 434 16.74 16.06 13.24
C GLY A 434 18.00 16.90 13.00
N SER A 435 18.42 17.04 11.74
CA SER A 435 19.60 17.84 11.37
C SER A 435 19.36 19.35 11.36
N HIS A 436 18.11 19.80 11.18
CA HIS A 436 17.75 21.22 11.13
C HIS A 436 17.20 21.75 12.45
N LYS A 437 17.35 21.03 13.56
CA LYS A 437 16.70 21.35 14.85
C LYS A 437 16.82 22.81 15.27
N ASP A 438 17.97 23.45 15.06
CA ASP A 438 18.21 24.81 15.54
C ASP A 438 17.29 25.82 14.83
N GLU A 439 17.07 25.63 13.52
CA GLU A 439 16.11 26.38 12.71
C GLU A 439 14.66 26.04 13.08
N LEU A 440 14.37 24.76 13.34
CA LEU A 440 12.99 24.34 13.61
C LEU A 440 12.53 24.66 15.04
N LEU A 441 13.47 24.88 15.97
CA LEU A 441 13.25 25.26 17.38
C LEU A 441 13.33 26.76 17.64
N THR A 442 13.97 27.56 16.78
CA THR A 442 14.16 29.00 17.03
C THR A 442 13.90 29.87 15.81
N ASP A 443 13.47 31.11 16.08
CA ASP A 443 13.53 32.29 15.21
C ASP A 443 13.44 32.05 13.68
N ARG A 444 12.27 31.64 13.21
CA ARG A 444 11.96 31.56 11.78
C ARG A 444 11.41 32.90 11.29
N GLY A 445 12.26 33.87 10.95
CA GLY A 445 11.89 35.07 10.17
C GLY A 445 10.41 35.53 10.26
N SER A 446 9.60 35.21 9.24
CA SER A 446 8.17 35.60 9.06
C SER A 446 7.19 35.15 10.16
N TRP A 447 7.62 34.31 11.10
CA TRP A 447 6.80 33.65 12.13
C TRP A 447 6.88 34.30 13.51
N GLY A 448 7.81 35.24 13.70
CA GLY A 448 8.27 35.61 15.02
C GLY A 448 8.94 34.42 15.73
N ASN A 449 9.31 34.60 17.00
CA ASN A 449 10.02 33.60 17.81
C ASN A 449 9.13 32.39 18.18
N GLN A 450 8.65 31.62 17.19
CA GLN A 450 7.83 30.41 17.35
C GLN A 450 8.57 29.18 16.82
N THR A 451 8.38 28.05 17.50
CA THR A 451 8.82 26.71 17.05
C THR A 451 7.93 26.14 15.95
N LEU A 452 8.38 25.10 15.24
CA LEU A 452 7.55 24.38 14.26
C LEU A 452 6.22 23.90 14.84
N GLY A 453 6.22 23.32 16.06
CA GLY A 453 5.01 22.79 16.68
C GLY A 453 4.03 23.87 17.16
N GLN A 454 4.51 25.09 17.42
CA GLN A 454 3.65 26.24 17.73
C GLN A 454 3.01 26.82 16.46
N ALA A 455 3.80 26.90 15.38
CA ALA A 455 3.42 27.41 14.08
C ALA A 455 2.45 26.46 13.33
N ASN A 456 2.86 25.20 13.20
CA ASN A 456 2.20 24.16 12.39
C ASN A 456 1.92 22.90 13.24
N PRO A 457 1.04 22.98 14.26
CA PRO A 457 0.81 21.86 15.17
C PRO A 457 0.28 20.59 14.49
N GLU A 458 -0.52 20.69 13.43
CA GLU A 458 -1.05 19.50 12.75
C GLU A 458 0.01 18.81 11.88
N LEU A 459 0.94 19.59 11.30
CA LEU A 459 2.11 19.03 10.62
C LEU A 459 2.98 18.24 11.60
N VAL A 460 3.29 18.80 12.77
CA VAL A 460 4.14 18.12 13.77
C VAL A 460 3.49 16.85 14.30
N LYS A 461 2.17 16.84 14.50
CA LYS A 461 1.42 15.62 14.84
C LYS A 461 1.56 14.56 13.76
N ALA A 462 1.35 14.92 12.49
CA ALA A 462 1.43 13.98 11.38
C ALA A 462 2.85 13.41 11.20
N LEU A 463 3.90 14.23 11.36
CA LEU A 463 5.29 13.80 11.34
C LEU A 463 5.60 12.83 12.49
N ALA A 464 5.17 13.16 13.71
CA ALA A 464 5.34 12.27 14.87
C ALA A 464 4.57 10.95 14.70
N HIS A 465 3.34 11.02 14.19
CA HIS A 465 2.53 9.84 13.89
C HIS A 465 3.26 8.94 12.89
N GLY A 466 3.66 9.48 11.74
CA GLY A 466 4.37 8.78 10.67
C GLY A 466 5.65 8.06 11.13
N LEU A 467 6.38 8.64 12.09
CA LEU A 467 7.65 8.10 12.59
C LEU A 467 7.53 7.04 13.69
N THR A 468 6.38 6.92 14.32
CA THR A 468 6.18 6.04 15.49
C THR A 468 6.64 4.59 15.27
N PRO A 469 6.41 3.94 14.10
CA PRO A 469 6.85 2.56 13.89
C PRO A 469 8.37 2.36 13.81
N TYR A 470 9.14 3.41 13.52
CA TYR A 470 10.58 3.35 13.23
C TYR A 470 11.45 3.70 14.45
N MET A 471 10.91 3.60 15.67
CA MET A 471 11.59 4.03 16.90
C MET A 471 12.91 3.28 17.16
N ASP A 472 12.99 1.99 16.79
CA ASP A 472 14.24 1.21 16.89
C ASP A 472 15.34 1.88 16.03
N ASP A 473 15.03 2.27 14.79
CA ASP A 473 15.94 2.88 13.83
C ASP A 473 16.33 4.32 14.19
N ILE A 474 15.31 5.11 14.55
CA ILE A 474 15.46 6.48 15.01
C ILE A 474 16.41 6.55 16.21
N ALA A 475 16.22 5.69 17.20
CA ALA A 475 17.09 5.63 18.37
C ALA A 475 18.41 4.89 18.08
N SER A 476 18.53 4.24 16.92
CA SER A 476 19.61 3.34 16.49
C SER A 476 20.02 2.37 17.59
N VAL A 477 19.01 1.68 18.14
CA VAL A 477 19.12 0.68 19.20
C VAL A 477 19.07 -0.74 18.62
N SER A 478 19.22 -1.77 19.45
CA SER A 478 19.20 -3.15 18.96
C SER A 478 17.86 -3.48 18.31
N GLY A 479 17.92 -4.03 17.10
CA GLY A 479 16.75 -4.20 16.24
C GLY A 479 16.53 -3.05 15.26
N ALA A 480 17.40 -2.05 15.22
CA ALA A 480 17.48 -1.12 14.10
C ALA A 480 18.02 -1.81 12.83
N GLY A 481 17.49 -1.45 11.66
CA GLY A 481 17.80 -2.05 10.37
C GLY A 481 17.47 -3.54 10.33
N ARG A 482 16.29 -3.95 10.84
CA ARG A 482 15.90 -5.37 10.79
C ARG A 482 15.83 -5.80 9.33
N ASP A 483 16.18 -7.06 9.05
CA ASP A 483 16.12 -7.63 7.70
C ASP A 483 14.71 -7.47 7.09
N GLY A 484 14.49 -6.40 6.31
CA GLY A 484 13.25 -6.14 5.61
C GLY A 484 12.72 -4.70 5.67
N ASP A 485 13.13 -3.85 6.61
CA ASP A 485 12.80 -2.41 6.56
C ASP A 485 13.84 -1.61 5.75
N LYS A 486 13.41 -0.48 5.19
CA LYS A 486 14.25 0.43 4.40
C LYS A 486 14.60 1.72 5.12
N PHE A 487 14.37 1.76 6.44
CA PHE A 487 14.72 2.90 7.26
C PHE A 487 16.12 2.64 7.82
N ASP A 488 17.17 3.29 7.30
CA ASP A 488 18.47 3.14 7.95
C ASP A 488 18.52 3.90 9.29
N PRO A 489 19.20 3.35 10.30
CA PRO A 489 19.32 4.00 11.59
C PRO A 489 19.94 5.41 11.47
N LEU A 490 19.40 6.41 12.17
CA LEU A 490 19.81 7.81 12.02
C LEU A 490 21.24 8.09 12.50
N ASP A 491 21.62 7.52 13.65
CA ASP A 491 22.91 7.76 14.30
C ASP A 491 23.61 6.42 14.60
N PRO A 492 23.96 5.61 13.58
CA PRO A 492 24.38 4.22 13.77
C PRO A 492 25.75 4.13 14.46
N THR A 493 26.58 5.16 14.33
CA THR A 493 27.95 5.19 14.86
C THR A 493 28.19 6.28 15.90
N ASN A 494 27.30 7.29 15.99
CA ASN A 494 27.46 8.41 16.91
C ASN A 494 26.74 8.12 18.24
N SER A 495 27.51 7.88 19.30
CA SER A 495 26.96 7.60 20.64
C SER A 495 26.17 8.77 21.25
N GLU A 496 26.37 10.00 20.77
CA GLU A 496 25.64 11.18 21.23
C GLU A 496 24.29 11.35 20.55
N ARG A 497 24.09 10.74 19.37
CA ARG A 497 22.83 10.73 18.62
C ARG A 497 22.26 12.12 18.30
N PRO A 498 23.04 13.02 17.66
CA PRO A 498 22.61 14.39 17.42
C PRO A 498 21.32 14.50 16.59
N ILE A 499 21.14 13.64 15.56
CA ILE A 499 19.96 13.70 14.67
C ILE A 499 18.73 13.24 15.44
N ALA A 500 18.81 12.10 16.14
CA ALA A 500 17.70 11.61 16.96
C ALA A 500 17.33 12.63 18.05
N LYS A 501 18.29 13.24 18.74
CA LYS A 501 18.01 14.30 19.73
C LYS A 501 17.28 15.49 19.11
N GLY A 502 17.72 15.95 17.94
CA GLY A 502 17.06 17.04 17.23
C GLY A 502 15.61 16.70 16.89
N LEU A 503 15.36 15.48 16.43
CA LEU A 503 14.03 14.99 16.10
C LEU A 503 13.10 14.98 17.33
N PHE A 504 13.56 14.39 18.45
CA PHE A 504 12.83 14.38 19.71
C PHE A 504 12.53 15.79 20.24
N ALA A 505 13.47 16.73 20.08
CA ALA A 505 13.29 18.12 20.50
C ALA A 505 12.24 18.84 19.65
N VAL A 506 12.33 18.76 18.32
CA VAL A 506 11.42 19.46 17.40
C VAL A 506 10.00 18.92 17.52
N LEU A 507 9.82 17.60 17.46
CA LEU A 507 8.49 16.99 17.60
C LEU A 507 7.90 17.23 18.99
N GLY A 508 8.76 17.36 20.00
CA GLY A 508 8.36 17.66 21.37
C GLY A 508 7.75 19.05 21.59
N THR A 509 7.79 19.93 20.59
CA THR A 509 7.21 21.30 20.67
C THR A 509 5.68 21.32 20.54
N GLN A 510 5.04 20.17 20.25
CA GLN A 510 3.59 20.00 20.19
C GLN A 510 3.16 18.86 21.12
N GLN A 511 2.10 19.06 21.92
CA GLN A 511 1.73 18.14 23.01
C GLN A 511 1.35 16.73 22.57
N ASP A 512 0.48 16.59 21.57
CA ASP A 512 -0.02 15.28 21.13
C ASP A 512 1.11 14.50 20.45
N ALA A 513 1.89 15.17 19.61
CA ALA A 513 3.12 14.64 19.02
C ALA A 513 4.13 14.20 20.09
N TYR A 514 4.34 15.02 21.11
CA TYR A 514 5.20 14.69 22.25
C TYR A 514 4.71 13.42 22.94
N VAL A 515 3.41 13.30 23.23
CA VAL A 515 2.83 12.17 23.94
C VAL A 515 2.93 10.88 23.13
N GLU A 516 2.61 10.94 21.84
CA GLU A 516 2.68 9.78 20.95
C GLU A 516 4.12 9.31 20.74
N PHE A 517 5.00 10.22 20.33
CA PHE A 517 6.37 9.89 19.95
C PHE A 517 7.24 9.48 21.14
N ASN A 518 7.21 10.23 22.25
CA ASN A 518 7.93 9.83 23.46
C ASN A 518 7.27 8.61 24.14
N GLY A 519 5.95 8.44 23.99
CA GLY A 519 5.26 7.24 24.45
C GLY A 519 5.70 5.98 23.71
N ALA A 520 5.97 6.07 22.41
CA ALA A 520 6.56 4.98 21.63
C ALA A 520 7.98 4.63 22.10
N ALA A 521 8.81 5.63 22.38
CA ALA A 521 10.13 5.44 22.95
C ALA A 521 10.09 4.78 24.34
N ASP A 522 9.16 5.20 25.20
CA ASP A 522 8.95 4.61 26.53
C ASP A 522 8.47 3.17 26.44
N LYS A 523 7.50 2.89 25.56
CA LYS A 523 7.01 1.54 25.30
C LYS A 523 8.19 0.63 24.94
N LEU A 524 9.01 1.05 23.97
CA LEU A 524 10.17 0.28 23.54
C LEU A 524 11.16 0.08 24.70
N GLY A 525 11.49 1.13 25.46
CA GLY A 525 12.37 1.03 26.62
C GLY A 525 11.86 0.06 27.70
N LEU A 526 10.55 0.07 27.95
CA LEU A 526 9.88 -0.87 28.85
C LEU A 526 9.93 -2.31 28.33
N GLU A 527 9.69 -2.54 27.04
CA GLU A 527 9.80 -3.86 26.41
C GLU A 527 11.22 -4.44 26.56
N ARG A 528 12.25 -3.61 26.32
CA ARG A 528 13.64 -4.02 26.48
C ARG A 528 13.98 -4.34 27.94
N ALA A 529 13.59 -3.47 28.88
CA ALA A 529 13.81 -3.69 30.31
C ALA A 529 13.07 -4.94 30.83
N HIS A 530 11.84 -5.16 30.37
CA HIS A 530 11.05 -6.33 30.73
C HIS A 530 11.69 -7.62 30.23
N ALA A 531 12.07 -7.67 28.95
CA ALA A 531 12.73 -8.84 28.36
C ALA A 531 14.04 -9.19 29.09
N TYR A 532 14.82 -8.18 29.50
CA TYR A 532 16.00 -8.40 30.35
C TYR A 532 15.63 -9.01 31.70
N ALA A 533 14.64 -8.45 32.39
CA ALA A 533 14.23 -8.92 33.72
C ALA A 533 13.66 -10.35 33.67
N GLU A 534 12.91 -10.68 32.63
CA GLU A 534 12.37 -12.02 32.38
C GLU A 534 13.49 -13.06 32.22
N ASP A 535 14.56 -12.73 31.50
CA ASP A 535 15.73 -13.60 31.38
C ASP A 535 16.40 -13.86 32.74
N VAL A 536 16.60 -12.81 33.54
CA VAL A 536 17.18 -12.95 34.89
C VAL A 536 16.30 -13.86 35.76
N LYS A 537 14.97 -13.65 35.75
CA LYS A 537 14.01 -14.48 36.47
C LYS A 537 14.08 -15.95 36.07
N ASN A 538 14.26 -16.21 34.78
CA ASN A 538 14.36 -17.55 34.22
C ASN A 538 15.77 -18.16 34.35
N GLY A 539 16.72 -17.47 34.99
CA GLY A 539 18.08 -17.94 35.19
C GLY A 539 18.93 -17.96 33.91
N VAL A 540 18.51 -17.21 32.88
CA VAL A 540 19.28 -17.01 31.66
C VAL A 540 20.48 -16.12 31.98
N PRO A 541 21.72 -16.49 31.60
CA PRO A 541 22.88 -15.65 31.83
C PRO A 541 22.75 -14.28 31.15
N VAL A 542 22.88 -13.22 31.94
CA VAL A 542 22.88 -11.83 31.46
C VAL A 542 24.27 -11.21 31.59
N SER A 543 24.51 -10.14 30.84
CA SER A 543 25.78 -9.42 30.81
C SER A 543 25.61 -7.99 31.32
N LYS A 544 26.67 -7.41 31.91
CA LYS A 544 26.71 -5.96 32.19
C LYS A 544 26.60 -5.09 30.92
N HIS A 545 26.84 -5.68 29.75
CA HIS A 545 26.67 -5.05 28.43
C HIS A 545 25.43 -5.57 27.68
N ASP A 546 24.40 -6.03 28.40
CA ASP A 546 23.17 -6.51 27.76
C ASP A 546 22.55 -5.39 26.91
N ALA A 547 22.42 -5.67 25.62
CA ALA A 547 21.91 -4.74 24.62
C ALA A 547 20.57 -4.11 25.03
N ARG A 548 19.65 -4.90 25.60
CA ARG A 548 18.30 -4.43 25.93
C ARG A 548 18.31 -3.32 26.99
N LEU A 549 19.13 -3.47 28.03
CA LEU A 549 19.27 -2.43 29.05
C LEU A 549 19.98 -1.19 28.49
N LEU A 550 20.99 -1.36 27.62
CA LEU A 550 21.67 -0.24 26.98
C LEU A 550 20.77 0.49 25.97
N ASP A 551 19.83 -0.21 25.33
CA ASP A 551 18.78 0.38 24.51
C ASP A 551 17.81 1.19 25.35
N ALA A 552 17.36 0.65 26.49
CA ALA A 552 16.50 1.39 27.43
C ALA A 552 17.20 2.66 27.97
N ALA A 553 18.50 2.59 28.29
CA ALA A 553 19.30 3.76 28.68
C ALA A 553 19.36 4.81 27.56
N THR A 554 19.54 4.34 26.32
CA THR A 554 19.57 5.20 25.12
C THR A 554 18.25 5.94 24.95
N LEU A 555 17.13 5.22 24.96
CA LEU A 555 15.79 5.79 24.78
C LEU A 555 15.46 6.78 25.89
N LYS A 556 15.77 6.44 27.15
CA LYS A 556 15.61 7.37 28.27
C LYS A 556 16.43 8.65 28.08
N GLY A 557 17.66 8.54 27.58
CA GLY A 557 18.53 9.69 27.29
C GLY A 557 17.99 10.58 26.16
N LEU A 558 17.45 9.98 25.09
CA LEU A 558 16.84 10.69 23.98
C LEU A 558 15.58 11.46 24.41
N VAL A 559 14.67 10.79 25.14
CA VAL A 559 13.46 11.40 25.70
C VAL A 559 13.84 12.56 26.62
N ALA A 560 14.80 12.37 27.53
CA ALA A 560 15.23 13.42 28.45
C ALA A 560 15.84 14.64 27.71
N SER A 561 16.67 14.39 26.70
CA SER A 561 17.30 15.45 25.89
C SER A 561 16.26 16.24 25.08
N GLY A 562 15.36 15.55 24.37
CA GLY A 562 14.31 16.19 23.59
C GLY A 562 13.31 16.94 24.46
N THR A 563 12.95 16.38 25.63
CA THR A 563 12.10 17.06 26.62
C THR A 563 12.75 18.37 27.09
N ALA A 564 14.05 18.33 27.44
CA ALA A 564 14.75 19.50 27.92
C ALA A 564 14.85 20.59 26.83
N GLU A 565 15.22 20.25 25.60
CA GLU A 565 15.37 21.21 24.50
C GLU A 565 14.02 21.71 23.96
N GLY A 566 13.10 20.82 23.61
CA GLY A 566 11.82 21.17 22.98
C GLY A 566 10.87 21.92 23.90
N LEU A 567 10.74 21.49 25.16
CA LEU A 567 9.84 22.15 26.11
C LEU A 567 10.39 23.49 26.60
N HIS A 568 11.72 23.63 26.65
CA HIS A 568 12.38 24.93 26.84
C HIS A 568 12.06 25.88 25.67
N ALA A 569 12.14 25.40 24.42
CA ALA A 569 11.90 26.22 23.24
C ALA A 569 10.48 26.80 23.19
N ILE A 570 9.47 26.08 23.70
CA ILE A 570 8.09 26.58 23.79
C ILE A 570 7.78 27.34 25.09
N GLY A 571 8.75 27.48 26.01
CA GLY A 571 8.60 28.21 27.27
C GLY A 571 7.69 27.54 28.30
N LEU A 572 7.54 26.21 28.25
CA LEU A 572 6.76 25.45 29.22
C LEU A 572 7.44 25.50 30.60
N ASN A 573 6.69 25.53 31.71
CA ASN A 573 7.30 25.44 33.04
C ASN A 573 7.55 23.99 33.48
N ASP A 574 8.44 23.78 34.45
CA ASP A 574 8.83 22.46 34.97
C ASP A 574 7.63 21.56 35.36
N ALA A 575 6.57 22.13 35.94
CA ALA A 575 5.41 21.36 36.39
C ALA A 575 4.54 20.89 35.21
N GLU A 576 4.35 21.73 34.20
CA GLU A 576 3.66 21.37 32.96
C GLU A 576 4.48 20.36 32.14
N ALA A 577 5.79 20.55 32.06
CA ALA A 577 6.69 19.63 31.40
C ALA A 577 6.68 18.23 32.05
N GLN A 578 6.70 18.18 33.39
CA GLN A 578 6.55 16.91 34.11
C GLN A 578 5.21 16.24 33.84
N LYS A 579 4.14 17.04 33.67
CA LYS A 579 2.82 16.52 33.30
C LYS A 579 2.82 15.88 31.91
N TRP A 580 3.43 16.55 30.92
CA TRP A 580 3.56 16.01 29.56
C TRP A 580 4.38 14.72 29.57
N ARG A 581 5.49 14.69 30.31
CA ARG A 581 6.29 13.47 30.50
C ARG A 581 5.47 12.32 31.08
N GLY A 582 4.60 12.61 32.06
CA GLY A 582 3.66 11.64 32.62
C GLY A 582 2.63 11.13 31.60
N TYR A 583 2.08 12.00 30.76
CA TYR A 583 1.16 11.61 29.69
C TYR A 583 1.81 10.70 28.63
N ALA A 584 3.03 11.03 28.20
CA ALA A 584 3.80 10.19 27.28
C ALA A 584 4.04 8.79 27.87
N TYR A 585 4.45 8.73 29.15
CA TYR A 585 4.65 7.47 29.84
C TYR A 585 3.37 6.63 29.89
N ASP A 586 2.26 7.24 30.30
CA ASP A 586 0.98 6.56 30.42
C ASP A 586 0.47 6.06 29.05
N ALA A 587 0.74 6.79 27.97
CA ALA A 587 0.46 6.35 26.61
C ALA A 587 1.27 5.11 26.21
N GLY A 588 2.59 5.13 26.44
CA GLY A 588 3.48 3.99 26.17
C GLY A 588 3.13 2.74 26.99
N ALA A 589 2.90 2.92 28.30
CA ALA A 589 2.47 1.86 29.21
C ALA A 589 1.13 1.24 28.79
N LYS A 590 0.16 2.06 28.35
CA LYS A 590 -1.13 1.58 27.84
C LYS A 590 -0.99 0.78 26.55
N ALA A 591 -0.13 1.21 25.64
CA ALA A 591 0.15 0.45 24.41
C ALA A 591 0.79 -0.91 24.72
N LEU A 592 1.66 -0.98 25.73
CA LEU A 592 2.27 -2.23 26.19
C LEU A 592 1.24 -3.18 26.84
N LEU A 593 0.28 -2.65 27.60
CA LEU A 593 -0.82 -3.41 28.24
C LEU A 593 -1.70 -4.16 27.24
N GLY A 594 -1.93 -3.57 26.06
CA GLY A 594 -2.64 -4.23 24.95
C GLY A 594 -1.95 -5.52 24.47
N SER A 595 -0.70 -5.75 24.89
CA SER A 595 0.09 -6.93 24.56
C SER A 595 0.00 -8.03 25.64
N ASN A 596 -0.17 -7.72 26.93
CA ASN A 596 -0.29 -8.70 28.04
C ASN A 596 -0.69 -8.03 29.39
N PRO A 597 -1.61 -8.57 30.21
CA PRO A 597 -1.89 -8.04 31.55
C PRO A 597 -0.68 -7.97 32.51
N VAL A 598 0.32 -8.86 32.36
CA VAL A 598 1.54 -8.91 33.19
C VAL A 598 2.41 -7.66 33.00
N THR A 599 2.45 -7.11 31.77
CA THR A 599 3.24 -5.89 31.49
C THR A 599 2.63 -4.64 32.14
N GLY A 600 1.37 -4.71 32.55
CA GLY A 600 0.69 -3.66 33.32
C GLY A 600 1.32 -3.40 34.68
N VAL A 601 1.54 -4.46 35.46
CA VAL A 601 2.22 -4.38 36.76
C VAL A 601 3.66 -3.88 36.57
N PHE A 602 4.33 -4.38 35.52
CA PHE A 602 5.68 -3.96 35.19
C PHE A 602 5.78 -2.46 34.93
N SER A 603 4.89 -1.94 34.07
CA SER A 603 4.83 -0.51 33.78
C SER A 603 4.41 0.34 34.98
N ALA A 604 3.60 -0.15 35.91
CA ALA A 604 3.28 0.61 37.12
C ALA A 604 4.52 0.83 38.00
N VAL A 605 5.32 -0.21 38.21
CA VAL A 605 6.55 -0.15 39.03
C VAL A 605 7.64 0.69 38.36
N MET A 606 7.75 0.63 37.03
CA MET A 606 8.80 1.34 36.29
C MET A 606 8.56 2.85 36.11
N LYS A 607 7.37 3.35 36.46
CA LYS A 607 6.93 4.74 36.18
C LYS A 607 7.94 5.79 36.63
N GLU A 608 8.31 5.78 37.91
CA GLU A 608 9.27 6.75 38.45
C GLU A 608 10.68 6.58 37.87
N SER A 609 11.07 5.34 37.52
CA SER A 609 12.39 5.07 36.93
C SER A 609 12.51 5.60 35.50
N ILE A 610 11.40 5.66 34.76
CA ILE A 610 11.36 6.13 33.37
C ILE A 610 11.14 7.64 33.31
N ILE A 611 10.16 8.16 34.05
CA ILE A 611 9.84 9.60 34.11
C ILE A 611 11.00 10.39 34.72
N GLY A 612 11.50 9.96 35.88
CA GLY A 612 12.58 10.64 36.60
C GLY A 612 12.17 11.98 37.24
N ALA A 613 13.19 12.73 37.67
CA ALA A 613 13.01 14.05 38.27
C ALA A 613 12.43 15.05 37.26
N PRO A 614 11.70 16.09 37.73
CA PRO A 614 11.18 17.13 36.86
C PRO A 614 12.26 17.73 35.96
N PRO A 615 11.98 17.91 34.66
CA PRO A 615 12.92 18.56 33.76
C PRO A 615 13.09 20.02 34.18
N ASN A 616 14.31 20.56 34.02
CA ASN A 616 14.56 21.99 34.16
C ASN A 616 14.32 22.66 32.81
N THR A 617 13.22 23.40 32.68
CA THR A 617 12.88 24.09 31.43
C THR A 617 13.41 25.52 31.38
N SER A 618 14.06 26.01 32.44
CA SER A 618 14.73 27.32 32.43
C SER A 618 16.10 27.26 31.75
N THR A 619 16.76 26.11 31.80
CA THR A 619 17.99 25.82 31.06
C THR A 619 17.91 24.39 30.53
N PRO A 620 18.09 24.13 29.22
CA PRO A 620 17.92 22.80 28.64
C PRO A 620 19.13 21.90 28.94
N VAL A 621 19.41 21.67 30.23
CA VAL A 621 20.52 20.85 30.73
C VAL A 621 19.92 19.61 31.36
N VAL A 622 20.26 18.45 30.82
CA VAL A 622 19.90 17.16 31.39
C VAL A 622 21.02 16.74 32.36
N PRO A 623 20.71 16.42 33.63
CA PRO A 623 21.72 15.98 34.57
C PRO A 623 22.24 14.58 34.24
N ASN A 624 23.49 14.34 34.57
CA ASN A 624 24.06 12.99 34.60
C ASN A 624 23.23 12.06 35.48
N MET A 625 23.19 10.78 35.11
CA MET A 625 22.51 9.78 35.91
C MET A 625 23.37 9.46 37.13
N GLY A 626 22.80 9.62 38.32
CA GLY A 626 23.45 9.13 39.53
C GLY A 626 23.69 7.62 39.46
N ALA A 627 24.80 7.14 40.01
CA ALA A 627 25.07 5.71 40.09
C ALA A 627 23.94 4.97 40.84
N ASP A 628 23.29 5.61 41.81
CA ASP A 628 22.09 5.10 42.46
C ASP A 628 20.88 5.01 41.53
N GLU A 629 20.65 5.99 40.64
CA GLU A 629 19.50 6.01 39.74
C GLU A 629 19.58 4.85 38.74
N SER A 630 20.76 4.60 38.18
CA SER A 630 20.98 3.46 37.29
C SER A 630 20.77 2.11 38.00
N ALA A 631 21.27 1.95 39.23
CA ALA A 631 21.06 0.75 40.02
C ALA A 631 19.57 0.55 40.36
N ARG A 632 18.88 1.62 40.76
CA ARG A 632 17.44 1.62 41.04
C ARG A 632 16.61 1.25 39.81
N PHE A 633 16.94 1.77 38.64
CA PHE A 633 16.26 1.42 37.39
C PHE A 633 16.27 -0.09 37.17
N VAL A 634 17.44 -0.72 37.24
CA VAL A 634 17.58 -2.16 36.98
C VAL A 634 16.93 -2.98 38.09
N LEU A 635 17.13 -2.60 39.35
CA LEU A 635 16.48 -3.28 40.47
C LEU A 635 14.95 -3.19 40.41
N ASN A 636 14.39 -2.06 40.01
CA ASN A 636 12.95 -1.88 39.82
C ASN A 636 12.44 -2.79 38.70
N ALA A 637 13.16 -2.91 37.58
CA ALA A 637 12.78 -3.83 36.50
C ALA A 637 12.79 -5.30 36.99
N LEU A 638 13.82 -5.69 37.74
CA LEU A 638 13.93 -7.03 38.33
C LEU A 638 12.79 -7.31 39.32
N MET A 639 12.53 -6.39 40.24
CA MET A 639 11.44 -6.51 41.21
C MET A 639 10.06 -6.57 40.54
N ALA A 640 9.87 -5.75 39.50
CA ALA A 640 8.64 -5.68 38.73
C ALA A 640 8.30 -7.01 38.05
N ASP A 641 9.30 -7.79 37.63
CA ASP A 641 9.11 -9.12 37.05
C ASP A 641 9.10 -10.25 38.11
N GLY A 642 9.31 -9.92 39.38
CA GLY A 642 9.27 -10.86 40.50
C GLY A 642 10.61 -11.55 40.80
N VAL A 643 11.73 -10.99 40.33
CA VAL A 643 13.06 -11.44 40.72
C VAL A 643 13.31 -11.08 42.20
N PRO A 644 13.64 -12.05 43.08
CA PRO A 644 13.89 -11.76 44.49
C PRO A 644 15.14 -10.90 44.70
N VAL A 645 14.97 -9.68 45.21
CA VAL A 645 16.08 -8.81 45.62
C VAL A 645 16.34 -8.99 47.13
N GLN A 646 17.35 -9.80 47.48
CA GLN A 646 17.66 -10.09 48.88
C GLN A 646 18.33 -8.90 49.58
N GLY A 647 17.86 -8.58 50.78
CA GLY A 647 18.49 -7.56 51.64
C GLY A 647 17.89 -6.16 51.53
N ILE A 648 16.86 -5.96 50.69
CA ILE A 648 16.16 -4.68 50.62
C ILE A 648 15.22 -4.52 51.82
N ASN A 649 15.27 -3.35 52.46
CA ASN A 649 14.38 -3.01 53.57
C ASN A 649 13.00 -2.61 53.01
N GLU A 650 11.92 -3.19 53.51
CA GLU A 650 10.55 -2.85 53.09
C GLU A 650 10.24 -1.34 53.21
N LYS A 651 10.88 -0.64 54.17
CA LYS A 651 10.73 0.81 54.32
C LYS A 651 11.22 1.60 53.11
N PHE A 652 12.07 1.01 52.28
CA PHE A 652 12.62 1.63 51.08
C PHE A 652 11.75 1.42 49.84
N ILE A 653 10.66 0.65 49.97
CA ILE A 653 9.72 0.39 48.89
C ILE A 653 8.53 1.36 48.97
N PHE A 654 8.18 1.94 47.82
CA PHE A 654 7.07 2.86 47.60
C PHE A 654 6.26 2.30 46.45
N ASP A 655 4.99 1.95 46.68
CA ASP A 655 4.07 1.48 45.62
C ASP A 655 4.69 0.46 44.64
N GLY A 656 5.53 -0.45 45.15
CA GLY A 656 6.19 -1.51 44.39
C GLY A 656 7.58 -1.19 43.82
N HIS A 657 8.04 0.06 43.87
CA HIS A 657 9.38 0.47 43.41
C HIS A 657 10.29 0.91 44.57
N ILE A 658 11.59 0.91 44.32
CA ILE A 658 12.59 1.46 45.23
C ILE A 658 12.52 2.98 45.20
N GLY A 659 12.27 3.58 46.36
CA GLY A 659 12.11 5.03 46.48
C GLY A 659 13.31 5.83 45.98
N THR A 660 13.10 7.10 45.75
CA THR A 660 14.13 8.10 45.48
C THR A 660 14.73 8.65 46.78
N PRO A 661 15.91 9.29 46.75
CA PRO A 661 16.46 9.98 47.92
C PRO A 661 15.47 10.97 48.56
N ALA A 662 14.68 11.68 47.74
CA ALA A 662 13.67 12.62 48.20
C ALA A 662 12.52 11.93 48.94
N GLU A 663 12.02 10.81 48.43
CA GLU A 663 10.92 10.05 49.06
C GLU A 663 11.35 9.40 50.38
N LEU A 664 12.57 8.88 50.45
CA LEU A 664 13.12 8.30 51.67
C LEU A 664 13.32 9.35 52.75
N LYS A 665 13.85 10.51 52.38
CA LYS A 665 13.94 11.67 53.27
C LYS A 665 12.56 12.10 53.78
N GLY A 666 11.54 12.04 52.91
CA GLY A 666 10.14 12.26 53.28
C GLY A 666 9.61 11.28 54.33
N ARG A 667 10.16 10.05 54.40
CA ARG A 667 9.89 9.05 55.45
C ARG A 667 10.80 9.16 56.67
N GLY A 668 11.64 10.20 56.76
CA GLY A 668 12.59 10.38 57.86
C GLY A 668 13.79 9.44 57.81
N ILE A 669 14.09 8.89 56.63
CA ILE A 669 15.27 8.06 56.37
C ILE A 669 16.31 8.97 55.74
N ASP A 670 17.33 9.33 56.51
CA ASP A 670 18.44 10.18 56.06
C ASP A 670 19.64 9.28 55.76
N MET A 671 20.08 9.29 54.51
CA MET A 671 21.24 8.54 54.01
C MET A 671 22.05 9.48 53.13
N SER A 672 23.37 9.39 53.21
CA SER A 672 24.25 10.07 52.26
C SER A 672 24.17 9.40 50.88
N ASP A 673 24.46 10.15 49.82
CA ASP A 673 24.49 9.63 48.44
C ASP A 673 25.42 8.42 48.30
N THR A 674 26.54 8.41 49.01
CA THR A 674 27.49 7.27 49.04
C THR A 674 26.89 6.03 49.70
N GLU A 675 26.23 6.18 50.85
CA GLU A 675 25.54 5.04 51.50
C GLU A 675 24.40 4.49 50.62
N TYR A 676 23.76 5.39 49.88
CA TYR A 676 22.70 5.07 48.95
C TYR A 676 23.21 4.22 47.77
N GLU A 677 24.26 4.70 47.11
CA GLU A 677 24.92 4.03 45.99
C GLU A 677 25.49 2.65 46.39
N GLU A 678 26.20 2.57 47.52
CA GLU A 678 26.77 1.32 48.01
C GLU A 678 25.68 0.28 48.29
N LEU A 679 24.55 0.70 48.87
CA LEU A 679 23.43 -0.19 49.16
C LEU A 679 22.87 -0.82 47.87
N TYR A 680 22.46 -0.02 46.89
CA TYR A 680 21.82 -0.57 45.69
C TYR A 680 22.80 -1.30 44.78
N THR A 681 24.06 -0.87 44.74
CA THR A 681 25.11 -1.61 44.05
C THR A 681 25.26 -3.01 44.63
N ASN A 682 25.26 -3.14 45.96
CA ASN A 682 25.34 -4.44 46.64
C ASN A 682 24.08 -5.29 46.40
N LEU A 683 22.89 -4.70 46.45
CA LEU A 683 21.63 -5.40 46.14
C LEU A 683 21.63 -5.94 44.70
N LEU A 684 22.06 -5.12 43.74
CA LEU A 684 22.13 -5.52 42.33
C LEU A 684 23.21 -6.59 42.11
N ASN A 685 24.38 -6.44 42.74
CA ASN A 685 25.43 -7.47 42.72
C ASN A 685 24.93 -8.82 43.24
N ASN A 686 24.07 -8.83 44.26
CA ASN A 686 23.49 -10.07 44.78
C ASN A 686 22.45 -10.67 43.81
N ALA A 687 21.72 -9.83 43.07
CA ALA A 687 20.68 -10.27 42.15
C ALA A 687 21.26 -10.85 40.85
N VAL A 688 22.28 -10.21 40.25
CA VAL A 688 22.79 -10.60 38.92
C VAL A 688 24.26 -11.06 38.92
N GLY A 689 24.96 -10.90 40.05
CA GLY A 689 26.39 -11.17 40.18
C GLY A 689 27.25 -9.96 39.84
N VAL A 690 28.35 -9.77 40.59
CA VAL A 690 29.26 -8.61 40.49
C VAL A 690 29.77 -8.36 39.07
N GLN A 691 30.08 -9.43 38.32
CA GLN A 691 30.62 -9.30 36.95
C GLN A 691 29.57 -8.93 35.91
N ASN A 692 28.28 -9.08 36.23
CA ASN A 692 27.16 -8.84 35.33
C ASN A 692 26.36 -7.59 35.70
N ASN A 693 26.75 -6.86 36.76
CA ASN A 693 26.06 -5.65 37.19
C ASN A 693 26.11 -4.57 36.08
N PRO A 694 24.96 -4.19 35.48
CA PRO A 694 24.91 -3.25 34.36
C PRO A 694 24.80 -1.77 34.79
N SER A 695 24.80 -1.45 36.09
CA SER A 695 24.51 -0.09 36.58
C SER A 695 25.41 0.98 35.97
N GLU A 696 26.73 0.77 36.04
CA GLU A 696 27.72 1.71 35.52
C GLU A 696 27.61 1.88 34.00
N THR A 697 27.47 0.77 33.27
CA THR A 697 27.36 0.77 31.80
C THR A 697 26.04 1.38 31.32
N PHE A 698 24.95 1.19 32.07
CA PHE A 698 23.67 1.84 31.84
C PHE A 698 23.79 3.36 31.99
N ALA A 699 24.34 3.83 33.12
CA ALA A 699 24.57 5.25 33.36
C ALA A 699 25.47 5.87 32.27
N GLN A 700 26.60 5.23 31.94
CA GLN A 700 27.49 5.69 30.88
C GLN A 700 26.78 5.80 29.52
N LYS A 701 25.91 4.84 29.18
CA LYS A 701 25.19 4.85 27.91
C LYS A 701 24.18 6.00 27.86
N TYR A 702 23.42 6.22 28.93
CA TYR A 702 22.53 7.37 29.08
C TYR A 702 23.30 8.70 28.99
N GLU A 703 24.40 8.82 29.74
CA GLU A 703 25.26 10.01 29.77
C GLU A 703 25.85 10.35 28.40
N ASN A 704 26.23 9.34 27.61
CA ASN A 704 26.71 9.57 26.25
C ASN A 704 25.66 10.23 25.36
N VAL A 705 24.38 9.88 25.52
CA VAL A 705 23.30 10.48 24.74
C VAL A 705 23.04 11.92 25.19
N ILE A 706 22.93 12.16 26.50
CA ILE A 706 22.54 13.49 27.03
C ILE A 706 23.65 14.55 26.94
N LYS A 707 24.88 14.16 26.61
CA LYS A 707 25.95 15.11 26.27
C LYS A 707 25.47 16.03 25.17
N ARG A 708 25.70 17.34 25.33
CA ARG A 708 25.52 18.28 24.22
C ARG A 708 26.60 17.98 23.18
N PRO A 709 26.24 17.86 21.89
CA PRO A 709 27.25 17.80 20.85
C PRO A 709 28.16 19.02 20.96
N ASP A 710 29.47 18.82 20.94
CA ASP A 710 30.44 19.92 20.96
C ASP A 710 30.08 20.90 19.83
N ALA A 711 29.73 22.14 20.16
CA ALA A 711 29.41 23.21 19.21
C ALA A 711 30.62 23.69 18.37
N ASN A 712 31.70 22.90 18.30
CA ASN A 712 32.97 23.19 17.63
C ASN A 712 33.59 21.94 16.98
N LYS A 713 32.81 21.17 16.23
CA LYS A 713 33.36 20.22 15.23
C LYS A 713 32.72 20.42 13.88
#